data_AF-A0A341EFX8-F1
#
_entry.id   AF-A0A341EFX8-F1
#
_cell.length_a   1.000
_cell.length_b   1.000
_cell.length_c   1.000
_cell.angle_alpha   90.00
_cell.angle_beta   90.00
_cell.angle_gamma   90.00
#
_symmetry.space_group_name_H-M   'P 1'
#
loop_
_entity.id
_entity.type
_entity.pdbx_description
1 polymer ?
#
loop_
_entity_poly.entity_id
_entity_poly.type
_entity_poly.pdbx_seq_one_letter_code
_entity_poly.pdbx_strand_id
1 'polypeptide(L)'
;MTKTPPDVPISPTRKMFLSGASVIWIIPILALIVALFVAYRSYSERGPVIIVEFEEGAGISAGETELRFRDVTVGVVEKVGFTSDLDRVTAHIRLDKDVAPYIDNGAVFWVVQPEVTAQGITGLSTVLSGVYIEGSWDQQVGPAAQRFQGSSTEPLIRGGQGGLEIAFRSTANGQLTDNAPILYKGIEVGRVGYAKIAPRGNFAIVEALIFEEHRQLINESTRFWDASGFSVNIGPAGAEIDFSSLATLVGGGITFDTFVSGGAQVSDGTVFEIYPDKETARNSVFNASEVDPLKLSVVFDDNISGLIVGAPVEMSGLEIGEVETLSGLVDFERFGDSRVRLNAILSIQPAHLGLQDDVTAEAALAFLQERVENGLRARLASASLLTGGLKVEFVTVEDVPEASLEAADNGLALMPTTESDVSDAAATVEGVFTRINSLPIEELLNSAITFLNSAEAFVSDEDLRETPQDVRTLLGELTGLVSSEEVKNVPIALNGTLVRIEELVAQLEEERIAERLSTALEGASEAANAVSSSVEGVPELVERIQAVAAKAETLEVEELVVALTDLTESADAVIGTEDAVALPGALKRALDEVNATLVELREGGAVENVNRTLASARNAADSIAVSARDLPQVVERLTALFAQASRTIEGYNQGEQLSRSAERTLRDIQKAADALASLARTIERNPNSLLLGR
;
A
#
# COMPACT_ATOMS: atom_id res chain seq x y z
N MET A 1 -66.10 -120.77 -45.93
CA MET A 1 -65.27 -120.91 -44.71
C MET A 1 -63.82 -120.65 -45.12
N THR A 2 -62.89 -120.01 -44.40
CA THR A 2 -62.84 -119.12 -43.20
C THR A 2 -61.34 -118.78 -42.99
N LYS A 3 -60.86 -117.59 -42.60
CA LYS A 3 -61.39 -116.25 -42.23
C LYS A 3 -60.34 -115.21 -42.67
N THR A 4 -60.74 -113.96 -42.95
CA THR A 4 -59.80 -112.82 -42.99
C THR A 4 -59.61 -112.26 -41.57
N PRO A 5 -58.39 -111.89 -41.12
CA PRO A 5 -58.19 -111.18 -39.85
C PRO A 5 -58.70 -109.73 -39.94
N PRO A 6 -59.01 -109.05 -38.81
CA PRO A 6 -59.46 -107.67 -38.82
C PRO A 6 -58.30 -106.68 -39.02
N ASP A 7 -58.58 -105.56 -39.69
CA ASP A 7 -57.65 -104.43 -39.79
C ASP A 7 -57.39 -103.80 -38.41
N VAL A 8 -56.10 -103.56 -38.12
CA VAL A 8 -55.65 -102.89 -36.90
C VAL A 8 -55.50 -101.39 -37.20
N PRO A 9 -56.18 -100.48 -36.47
CA PRO A 9 -56.07 -99.06 -36.72
C PRO A 9 -54.70 -98.54 -36.31
N ILE A 10 -53.85 -98.23 -37.30
CA ILE A 10 -52.55 -97.59 -37.07
C ILE A 10 -52.78 -96.11 -36.79
N SER A 11 -52.81 -95.73 -35.51
CA SER A 11 -52.79 -94.32 -35.12
C SER A 11 -51.41 -93.73 -35.41
N PRO A 12 -51.28 -92.67 -36.23
CA PRO A 12 -50.00 -92.02 -36.45
C PRO A 12 -49.60 -91.28 -35.18
N THR A 13 -48.68 -91.86 -34.39
CA THR A 13 -48.08 -91.18 -33.25
C THR A 13 -47.43 -89.89 -33.75
N ARG A 14 -48.01 -88.75 -33.35
CA ARG A 14 -47.54 -87.41 -33.68
C ARG A 14 -46.09 -87.30 -33.23
N LYS A 15 -45.14 -87.32 -34.17
CA LYS A 15 -43.71 -87.13 -33.87
C LYS A 15 -43.53 -85.73 -33.27
N MET A 16 -43.48 -85.65 -31.95
CA MET A 16 -42.99 -84.47 -31.27
C MET A 16 -41.51 -84.33 -31.62
N PHE A 17 -41.16 -83.26 -32.33
CA PHE A 17 -39.84 -82.99 -32.91
C PHE A 17 -38.70 -82.81 -31.88
N LEU A 18 -38.93 -83.16 -30.61
CA LEU A 18 -38.03 -82.94 -29.47
C LEU A 18 -37.69 -84.23 -28.69
N SER A 19 -38.17 -85.41 -29.11
CA SER A 19 -37.93 -86.69 -28.40
C SER A 19 -36.49 -87.24 -28.50
N GLY A 20 -35.53 -86.42 -28.92
CA GLY A 20 -34.10 -86.73 -29.00
C GLY A 20 -33.20 -85.65 -28.37
N ALA A 21 -33.76 -84.62 -27.75
CA ALA A 21 -32.99 -83.61 -27.03
C ALA A 21 -32.44 -84.21 -25.73
N SER A 22 -31.21 -84.74 -25.80
CA SER A 22 -30.48 -85.26 -24.66
C SER A 22 -30.40 -84.22 -23.54
N VAL A 23 -30.69 -84.63 -22.30
CA VAL A 23 -30.63 -83.81 -21.07
C VAL A 23 -29.29 -83.08 -20.92
N ILE A 24 -28.22 -83.63 -21.51
CA ILE A 24 -26.87 -83.05 -21.55
C ILE A 24 -26.85 -81.64 -22.18
N TRP A 25 -27.75 -81.34 -23.13
CA TRP A 25 -27.84 -80.01 -23.77
C TRP A 25 -28.54 -78.93 -22.94
N ILE A 26 -29.18 -79.29 -21.82
CA ILE A 26 -29.85 -78.32 -20.95
C ILE A 26 -28.82 -77.44 -20.23
N ILE A 27 -27.69 -78.01 -19.79
CA ILE A 27 -26.66 -77.29 -19.02
C ILE A 27 -25.99 -76.17 -19.86
N PRO A 28 -25.53 -76.40 -21.11
CA PRO A 28 -24.97 -75.32 -21.95
C PRO A 28 -25.97 -74.21 -22.27
N ILE A 29 -27.24 -74.55 -22.52
CA ILE A 29 -28.28 -73.55 -22.81
C ILE A 29 -28.59 -72.71 -21.57
N LEU A 30 -28.68 -73.34 -20.39
CA LEU A 30 -28.85 -72.62 -19.13
C LEU A 30 -27.66 -71.69 -18.84
N ALA A 31 -26.43 -72.16 -19.06
CA ALA A 31 -25.22 -71.35 -18.91
C ALA A 31 -25.20 -70.16 -19.89
N LEU A 32 -25.62 -70.35 -21.15
CA LEU A 32 -25.75 -69.28 -22.14
C LEU A 32 -26.80 -68.24 -21.72
N ILE A 33 -27.95 -68.67 -21.19
CA ILE A 33 -28.99 -67.77 -20.68
C ILE A 33 -28.48 -66.97 -19.48
N VAL A 34 -27.76 -67.60 -18.54
CA VAL A 34 -27.14 -66.90 -17.40
C VAL A 34 -26.07 -65.91 -17.88
N ALA A 35 -25.23 -66.29 -18.84
CA ALA A 35 -24.23 -65.39 -19.42
C ALA A 35 -24.87 -64.18 -20.13
N LEU A 36 -25.93 -64.40 -20.92
CA LEU A 36 -26.72 -63.33 -21.54
C LEU A 36 -27.40 -62.43 -20.51
N PHE A 37 -27.94 -63.00 -19.42
CA PHE A 37 -28.55 -62.25 -18.35
C PHE A 37 -27.53 -61.38 -17.59
N VAL A 38 -26.35 -61.93 -17.26
CA VAL A 38 -25.27 -61.19 -16.61
C VAL A 38 -24.72 -60.10 -17.54
N ALA A 39 -24.55 -60.39 -18.83
CA ALA A 39 -24.13 -59.40 -19.83
C ALA A 39 -25.17 -58.28 -20.00
N TYR A 40 -26.45 -58.61 -20.13
CA TYR A 40 -27.54 -57.62 -20.20
C TYR A 40 -27.63 -56.77 -18.94
N ARG A 41 -27.54 -57.39 -17.76
CA ARG A 41 -27.54 -56.70 -16.48
C ARG A 41 -26.36 -55.73 -16.38
N SER A 42 -25.13 -56.20 -16.60
CA SER A 42 -23.91 -55.40 -16.62
C SER A 42 -23.93 -54.28 -17.68
N TYR A 43 -24.66 -54.45 -18.79
CA TYR A 43 -24.86 -53.39 -19.77
C TYR A 43 -25.91 -52.36 -19.32
N SER A 44 -27.02 -52.80 -18.72
CA SER A 44 -28.12 -51.93 -18.26
C SER A 44 -27.81 -51.14 -16.97
N GLU A 45 -26.84 -51.61 -16.18
CA GLU A 45 -26.36 -50.96 -14.96
C GLU A 45 -25.34 -49.85 -15.26
N ARG A 46 -24.73 -49.81 -16.45
CA ARG A 46 -23.84 -48.71 -16.87
C ARG A 46 -24.66 -47.45 -17.17
N GLY A 47 -24.16 -46.30 -16.74
CA GLY A 47 -24.67 -45.00 -17.19
C GLY A 47 -24.19 -44.64 -18.60
N PRO A 48 -24.65 -43.49 -19.13
CA PRO A 48 -24.27 -42.98 -20.44
C PRO A 48 -22.79 -42.52 -20.47
N VAL A 49 -22.27 -42.30 -21.68
CA VAL A 49 -20.99 -41.62 -21.89
C VAL A 49 -21.28 -40.19 -22.35
N ILE A 50 -20.61 -39.23 -21.73
CA ILE A 50 -20.53 -37.85 -22.23
C ILE A 50 -19.13 -37.59 -22.79
N ILE A 51 -19.03 -36.61 -23.68
CA ILE A 51 -17.76 -36.14 -24.23
C ILE A 51 -17.56 -34.70 -23.73
N VAL A 52 -16.47 -34.46 -23.01
CA VAL A 52 -16.07 -33.10 -22.59
C VAL A 52 -14.83 -32.71 -23.40
N GLU A 53 -14.87 -31.53 -23.99
CA GLU A 53 -13.84 -31.00 -24.90
C GLU A 53 -13.08 -29.87 -24.18
N PHE A 54 -11.83 -30.15 -23.79
CA PHE A 54 -10.93 -29.22 -23.08
C PHE A 54 -9.88 -28.67 -24.04
N GLU A 55 -9.36 -27.47 -23.76
CA GLU A 55 -8.24 -26.89 -24.52
C GLU A 55 -6.92 -27.62 -24.21
N GLU A 56 -6.68 -27.90 -22.93
CA GLU A 56 -5.54 -28.69 -22.47
C GLU A 56 -6.01 -29.99 -21.78
N GLY A 57 -5.22 -31.05 -21.92
CA GLY A 57 -5.48 -32.38 -21.34
C GLY A 57 -4.44 -32.86 -20.35
N ALA A 58 -3.63 -31.95 -19.79
CA ALA A 58 -2.54 -32.30 -18.90
C ALA A 58 -3.05 -33.10 -17.69
N GLY A 59 -2.47 -34.28 -17.46
CA GLY A 59 -2.82 -35.17 -16.34
C GLY A 59 -4.12 -35.98 -16.50
N ILE A 60 -4.92 -35.80 -17.56
CA ILE A 60 -6.13 -36.61 -17.79
C ILE A 60 -5.73 -38.00 -18.33
N SER A 61 -6.04 -39.05 -17.57
CA SER A 61 -5.70 -40.44 -17.87
C SER A 61 -6.92 -41.35 -17.96
N ALA A 62 -7.01 -42.15 -19.03
CA ALA A 62 -8.11 -43.08 -19.24
C ALA A 62 -8.07 -44.25 -18.24
N GLY A 63 -9.17 -44.46 -17.52
CA GLY A 63 -9.33 -45.47 -16.48
C GLY A 63 -8.89 -45.02 -15.08
N GLU A 64 -8.27 -43.84 -14.95
CA GLU A 64 -7.71 -43.32 -13.69
C GLU A 64 -8.36 -41.99 -13.28
N THR A 65 -8.58 -41.07 -14.22
CA THR A 65 -9.21 -39.77 -13.93
C THR A 65 -10.70 -39.95 -13.63
N GLU A 66 -11.10 -39.50 -12.44
CA GLU A 66 -12.48 -39.47 -11.96
C GLU A 66 -13.19 -38.17 -12.37
N LEU A 67 -14.50 -38.25 -12.57
CA LEU A 67 -15.41 -37.09 -12.55
C LEU A 67 -16.01 -36.98 -11.15
N ARG A 68 -15.95 -35.78 -10.56
CA ARG A 68 -16.50 -35.47 -9.23
C ARG A 68 -17.55 -34.37 -9.27
N PHE A 69 -18.45 -34.42 -8.30
CA PHE A 69 -19.43 -33.37 -8.01
C PHE A 69 -19.52 -33.22 -6.49
N ARG A 70 -19.12 -32.06 -5.98
CA ARG A 70 -19.10 -31.75 -4.54
C ARG A 70 -18.24 -32.77 -3.77
N ASP A 71 -17.03 -33.01 -4.28
CA ASP A 71 -16.06 -34.00 -3.78
C ASP A 71 -16.51 -35.49 -3.84
N VAL A 72 -17.66 -35.80 -4.45
CA VAL A 72 -18.14 -37.18 -4.63
C VAL A 72 -17.88 -37.65 -6.06
N THR A 73 -17.24 -38.80 -6.22
CA THR A 73 -17.04 -39.44 -7.54
C THR A 73 -18.37 -39.90 -8.13
N VAL A 74 -18.65 -39.46 -9.36
CA VAL A 74 -19.90 -39.67 -10.12
C VAL A 74 -19.68 -40.12 -11.57
N GLY A 75 -18.42 -40.44 -11.91
CA GLY A 75 -18.03 -40.96 -13.22
C GLY A 75 -16.52 -41.19 -13.34
N VAL A 76 -16.10 -41.81 -14.43
CA VAL A 76 -14.68 -42.11 -14.75
C VAL A 76 -14.42 -41.89 -16.23
N VAL A 77 -13.25 -41.35 -16.59
CA VAL A 77 -12.80 -41.19 -17.97
C VAL A 77 -12.50 -42.56 -18.59
N GLU A 78 -13.29 -43.03 -19.57
CA GLU A 78 -13.04 -44.29 -20.29
C GLU A 78 -11.97 -44.15 -21.38
N LYS A 79 -11.85 -42.95 -21.99
CA LYS A 79 -10.95 -42.69 -23.10
C LYS A 79 -10.59 -41.21 -23.18
N VAL A 80 -9.32 -40.93 -23.47
CA VAL A 80 -8.84 -39.61 -23.89
C VAL A 80 -8.49 -39.67 -25.38
N GLY A 81 -8.71 -38.57 -26.09
CA GLY A 81 -8.35 -38.41 -27.49
C GLY A 81 -8.27 -36.93 -27.87
N PHE A 82 -8.25 -36.63 -29.15
CA PHE A 82 -8.25 -35.27 -29.69
C PHE A 82 -9.43 -35.06 -30.63
N THR A 83 -9.82 -33.80 -30.83
CA THR A 83 -10.72 -33.39 -31.91
C THR A 83 -10.09 -33.66 -33.30
N SER A 84 -10.88 -33.59 -34.37
CA SER A 84 -10.41 -33.93 -35.73
C SER A 84 -9.40 -32.96 -36.33
N ASP A 85 -9.37 -31.73 -35.82
CA ASP A 85 -8.41 -30.66 -36.09
C ASP A 85 -7.15 -30.75 -35.19
N LEU A 86 -7.20 -31.57 -34.13
CA LEU A 86 -6.20 -31.70 -33.05
C LEU A 86 -6.11 -30.50 -32.08
N ASP A 87 -6.99 -29.51 -32.20
CA ASP A 87 -6.95 -28.27 -31.41
C ASP A 87 -7.43 -28.45 -29.95
N ARG A 88 -8.17 -29.52 -29.63
CA ARG A 88 -8.75 -29.78 -28.30
C ARG A 88 -8.62 -31.24 -27.88
N VAL A 89 -8.53 -31.46 -26.58
CA VAL A 89 -8.54 -32.79 -25.95
C VAL A 89 -9.97 -33.21 -25.65
N THR A 90 -10.33 -34.44 -26.00
CA THR A 90 -11.66 -35.02 -25.78
C THR A 90 -11.60 -36.09 -24.69
N ALA A 91 -12.29 -35.84 -23.58
CA ALA A 91 -12.46 -36.80 -22.49
C ALA A 91 -13.83 -37.49 -22.62
N HIS A 92 -13.83 -38.80 -22.86
CA HIS A 92 -15.03 -39.63 -22.85
C HIS A 92 -15.29 -40.11 -21.43
N ILE A 93 -16.26 -39.51 -20.74
CA ILE A 93 -16.56 -39.80 -19.32
C ILE A 93 -17.77 -40.71 -19.24
N ARG A 94 -17.63 -41.88 -18.61
CA ARG A 94 -18.75 -42.73 -18.20
C ARG A 94 -19.35 -42.14 -16.93
N LEU A 95 -20.62 -41.77 -16.99
CA LEU A 95 -21.37 -41.25 -15.84
C LEU A 95 -21.99 -42.39 -15.02
N ASP A 96 -22.19 -42.13 -13.74
CA ASP A 96 -23.09 -42.94 -12.92
C ASP A 96 -24.55 -42.69 -13.29
N LYS A 97 -25.32 -43.77 -13.27
CA LYS A 97 -26.69 -43.80 -13.78
C LYS A 97 -27.66 -42.92 -12.99
N ASP A 98 -27.41 -42.74 -11.71
CA ASP A 98 -28.26 -41.96 -10.80
C ASP A 98 -28.06 -40.44 -10.97
N VAL A 99 -26.90 -40.02 -11.47
CA VAL A 99 -26.51 -38.61 -11.66
C VAL A 99 -26.76 -38.13 -13.09
N ALA A 100 -26.64 -39.05 -14.07
CA ALA A 100 -26.83 -38.75 -15.48
C ALA A 100 -28.11 -37.95 -15.88
N PRO A 101 -29.28 -38.07 -15.21
CA PRO A 101 -30.44 -37.24 -15.52
C PRO A 101 -30.29 -35.74 -15.21
N TYR A 102 -29.37 -35.38 -14.31
CA TYR A 102 -29.13 -33.99 -13.87
C TYR A 102 -28.03 -33.29 -14.66
N ILE A 103 -27.30 -34.02 -15.51
CA ILE A 103 -26.26 -33.48 -16.39
C ILE A 103 -26.91 -33.08 -17.71
N ASP A 104 -27.47 -31.88 -17.73
CA ASP A 104 -28.09 -31.22 -18.88
C ASP A 104 -27.15 -30.17 -19.50
N ASN A 105 -27.63 -29.42 -20.49
CA ASN A 105 -26.86 -28.40 -21.20
C ASN A 105 -26.39 -27.20 -20.35
N GLY A 106 -26.80 -27.09 -19.08
CA GLY A 106 -26.25 -26.14 -18.11
C GLY A 106 -25.03 -26.65 -17.33
N ALA A 107 -24.65 -27.92 -17.50
CA ALA A 107 -23.53 -28.52 -16.78
C ALA A 107 -22.17 -27.97 -17.28
N VAL A 108 -21.35 -27.49 -16.33
CA VAL A 108 -19.99 -26.98 -16.56
C VAL A 108 -18.98 -27.96 -15.97
N PHE A 109 -17.86 -28.17 -16.65
CA PHE A 109 -16.79 -29.09 -16.25
C PHE A 109 -15.43 -28.39 -16.32
N TRP A 110 -14.55 -28.63 -15.36
CA TRP A 110 -13.17 -28.13 -15.38
C TRP A 110 -12.20 -29.15 -14.81
N VAL A 111 -10.92 -29.02 -15.16
CA VAL A 111 -9.85 -29.89 -14.65
C VAL A 111 -9.36 -29.32 -13.32
N VAL A 112 -9.24 -30.17 -12.30
CA VAL A 112 -8.64 -29.80 -11.01
C VAL A 112 -7.26 -30.43 -10.92
N GLN A 113 -6.25 -29.58 -10.82
CA GLN A 113 -4.83 -29.92 -10.77
C GLN A 113 -4.14 -29.15 -9.62
N PRO A 114 -2.89 -29.47 -9.24
CA PRO A 114 -2.21 -28.77 -8.16
C PRO A 114 -1.63 -27.46 -8.69
N GLU A 115 -2.05 -26.34 -8.14
CA GLU A 115 -1.59 -25.01 -8.55
C GLU A 115 -0.82 -24.33 -7.41
N VAL A 116 0.25 -23.65 -7.77
CA VAL A 116 1.07 -22.86 -6.85
C VAL A 116 0.94 -21.39 -7.26
N THR A 117 0.27 -20.61 -6.43
CA THR A 117 0.09 -19.17 -6.62
C THR A 117 0.84 -18.40 -5.53
N ALA A 118 0.95 -17.09 -5.65
CA ALA A 118 1.46 -16.26 -4.56
C ALA A 118 0.58 -16.40 -3.28
N GLN A 119 -0.73 -16.58 -3.45
CA GLN A 119 -1.71 -16.75 -2.38
C GLN A 119 -1.57 -18.07 -1.60
N GLY A 120 -0.99 -19.12 -2.20
CA GLY A 120 -0.82 -20.42 -1.56
C GLY A 120 -0.74 -21.59 -2.53
N ILE A 121 -1.05 -22.79 -2.04
CA ILE A 121 -1.06 -24.03 -2.84
C ILE A 121 -2.45 -24.63 -2.79
N THR A 122 -3.12 -24.71 -3.94
CA THR A 122 -4.42 -25.36 -4.12
C THR A 122 -4.23 -26.75 -4.73
N GLY A 123 -5.28 -27.58 -4.72
CA GLY A 123 -5.25 -28.90 -5.37
C GLY A 123 -4.24 -29.91 -4.78
N LEU A 124 -3.69 -29.69 -3.57
CA LEU A 124 -2.72 -30.61 -2.93
C LEU A 124 -3.19 -32.08 -2.85
N SER A 125 -4.49 -32.33 -2.81
CA SER A 125 -5.09 -33.67 -2.91
C SER A 125 -4.65 -34.41 -4.19
N THR A 126 -4.56 -33.70 -5.32
CA THR A 126 -4.19 -34.26 -6.63
C THR A 126 -2.75 -34.76 -6.71
N VAL A 127 -1.86 -34.28 -5.84
CA VAL A 127 -0.47 -34.78 -5.75
C VAL A 127 -0.43 -36.27 -5.35
N LEU A 128 -1.45 -36.74 -4.61
CA LEU A 128 -1.58 -38.15 -4.22
C LEU A 128 -2.68 -38.88 -5.00
N SER A 129 -3.80 -38.23 -5.32
CA SER A 129 -4.94 -38.86 -6.02
C SER A 129 -4.88 -38.80 -7.54
N GLY A 130 -3.94 -38.04 -8.11
CA GLY A 130 -3.96 -37.64 -9.51
C GLY A 130 -4.94 -36.49 -9.80
N VAL A 131 -4.85 -35.97 -11.03
CA VAL A 131 -5.74 -34.97 -11.61
C VAL A 131 -7.14 -35.56 -11.79
N TYR A 132 -8.17 -34.79 -11.46
CA TYR A 132 -9.58 -35.17 -11.62
C TYR A 132 -10.36 -34.07 -12.32
N ILE A 133 -11.55 -34.41 -12.83
CA ILE A 133 -12.48 -33.44 -13.43
C ILE A 133 -13.55 -33.15 -12.38
N GLU A 134 -13.80 -31.87 -12.06
CA GLU A 134 -14.97 -31.47 -11.27
C GLU A 134 -16.06 -30.99 -12.24
N GLY A 135 -17.31 -31.31 -11.93
CA GLY A 135 -18.48 -30.85 -12.65
C GLY A 135 -19.45 -30.09 -11.77
N SER A 136 -20.26 -29.22 -12.37
CA SER A 136 -21.30 -28.46 -11.67
C SER A 136 -22.57 -28.32 -12.51
N TRP A 137 -23.70 -28.59 -11.88
CA TRP A 137 -25.06 -28.53 -12.41
C TRP A 137 -26.04 -28.31 -11.25
N ASP A 138 -27.32 -28.02 -11.55
CA ASP A 138 -28.33 -27.78 -10.53
C ASP A 138 -29.09 -29.05 -10.11
N GLN A 139 -30.25 -28.92 -9.45
CA GLN A 139 -31.07 -30.07 -9.02
C GLN A 139 -32.25 -30.36 -9.96
N GLN A 140 -32.36 -29.64 -11.07
CA GLN A 140 -33.41 -29.77 -12.06
C GLN A 140 -32.97 -30.75 -13.16
N VAL A 141 -33.94 -31.27 -13.91
CA VAL A 141 -33.71 -32.19 -15.03
C VAL A 141 -34.07 -31.45 -16.31
N GLY A 142 -33.07 -30.85 -16.95
CA GLY A 142 -33.23 -30.13 -18.20
C GLY A 142 -32.97 -30.97 -19.46
N PRO A 143 -32.70 -30.30 -20.60
CA PRO A 143 -32.39 -30.95 -21.87
C PRO A 143 -31.09 -31.75 -21.85
N ALA A 144 -31.20 -33.08 -21.94
CA ALA A 144 -30.05 -33.97 -21.94
C ALA A 144 -29.04 -33.65 -23.06
N ALA A 145 -27.77 -33.47 -22.68
CA ALA A 145 -26.64 -33.22 -23.57
C ALA A 145 -25.62 -34.36 -23.49
N GLN A 146 -24.86 -34.57 -24.58
CA GLN A 146 -23.81 -35.60 -24.68
C GLN A 146 -22.43 -35.02 -25.00
N ARG A 147 -22.36 -33.74 -25.35
CA ARG A 147 -21.14 -33.00 -25.66
C ARG A 147 -21.13 -31.73 -24.85
N PHE A 148 -20.00 -31.46 -24.21
CA PHE A 148 -19.78 -30.32 -23.33
C PHE A 148 -18.45 -29.67 -23.66
N GLN A 149 -18.38 -28.36 -23.52
CA GLN A 149 -17.12 -27.64 -23.55
C GLN A 149 -16.61 -27.53 -22.11
N GLY A 150 -15.37 -27.96 -21.89
CA GLY A 150 -14.70 -27.78 -20.62
C GLY A 150 -14.27 -26.33 -20.44
N SER A 151 -14.44 -25.81 -19.23
CA SER A 151 -13.84 -24.55 -18.80
C SER A 151 -12.37 -24.78 -18.46
N SER A 152 -11.51 -23.84 -18.86
CA SER A 152 -10.09 -23.82 -18.50
C SER A 152 -9.86 -23.42 -17.04
N THR A 153 -10.78 -22.66 -16.45
CA THR A 153 -10.75 -22.23 -15.04
C THR A 153 -12.00 -22.70 -14.29
N GLU A 154 -11.92 -22.72 -12.96
CA GLU A 154 -13.11 -22.93 -12.13
C GLU A 154 -14.16 -21.82 -12.37
N PRO A 155 -15.43 -22.15 -12.61
CA PRO A 155 -16.49 -21.14 -12.72
C PRO A 155 -16.74 -20.47 -11.36
N LEU A 156 -16.77 -19.14 -11.36
CA LEU A 156 -17.05 -18.32 -10.16
C LEU A 156 -18.38 -18.69 -9.48
N ILE A 157 -19.36 -19.16 -10.26
CA ILE A 157 -20.68 -19.58 -9.79
C ILE A 157 -20.82 -21.08 -10.02
N ARG A 158 -20.92 -21.86 -8.93
CA ARG A 158 -21.15 -23.31 -8.99
C ARG A 158 -22.66 -23.62 -8.92
N GLY A 159 -23.07 -24.69 -9.58
CA GLY A 159 -24.45 -25.18 -9.62
C GLY A 159 -25.07 -25.38 -8.24
N GLY A 160 -26.07 -24.53 -7.93
CA GLY A 160 -26.77 -24.53 -6.64
C GLY A 160 -26.08 -23.78 -5.50
N GLN A 161 -25.02 -23.02 -5.76
CA GLN A 161 -24.58 -21.93 -4.87
C GLN A 161 -25.28 -20.64 -5.33
N GLY A 162 -26.02 -20.00 -4.40
CA GLY A 162 -26.59 -18.68 -4.61
C GLY A 162 -25.66 -17.59 -4.09
N GLY A 163 -25.83 -16.38 -4.62
CA GLY A 163 -25.14 -15.19 -4.16
C GLY A 163 -25.60 -13.96 -4.93
N LEU A 164 -25.15 -12.79 -4.49
CA LEU A 164 -25.32 -11.53 -5.21
C LEU A 164 -24.19 -11.41 -6.24
N GLU A 165 -24.56 -11.42 -7.51
CA GLU A 165 -23.63 -11.21 -8.62
C GLU A 165 -23.41 -9.71 -8.82
N ILE A 166 -22.17 -9.26 -8.78
CA ILE A 166 -21.77 -7.88 -9.08
C ILE A 166 -20.63 -7.89 -10.10
N ALA A 167 -20.35 -6.74 -10.70
CA ALA A 167 -19.16 -6.56 -11.50
C ALA A 167 -18.36 -5.37 -10.98
N PHE A 168 -17.04 -5.45 -11.05
CA PHE A 168 -16.16 -4.33 -10.74
C PHE A 168 -15.56 -3.74 -12.02
N ARG A 169 -15.45 -2.42 -12.06
CA ARG A 169 -14.67 -1.64 -13.03
C ARG A 169 -13.37 -1.16 -12.36
N SER A 170 -12.25 -1.32 -13.05
CA SER A 170 -10.98 -0.68 -12.65
C SER A 170 -11.07 0.84 -12.82
N THR A 171 -10.64 1.60 -11.80
CA THR A 171 -10.32 3.03 -11.95
C THR A 171 -8.99 3.20 -12.71
N ALA A 172 -8.65 4.42 -13.15
CA ALA A 172 -7.49 4.67 -14.02
C ALA A 172 -6.13 4.18 -13.45
N ASN A 173 -6.01 4.15 -12.12
CA ASN A 173 -4.83 3.67 -11.40
C ASN A 173 -5.12 2.38 -10.59
N GLY A 174 -6.33 1.83 -10.68
CA GLY A 174 -6.77 0.69 -9.89
C GLY A 174 -6.29 -0.64 -10.48
N GLN A 175 -5.55 -1.42 -9.69
CA GLN A 175 -5.19 -2.79 -10.06
C GLN A 175 -6.35 -3.75 -9.78
N LEU A 176 -6.46 -4.82 -10.57
CA LEU A 176 -7.38 -5.93 -10.30
C LEU A 176 -6.55 -7.18 -10.09
N THR A 177 -6.76 -7.86 -8.97
CA THR A 177 -6.16 -9.17 -8.69
C THR A 177 -7.19 -10.26 -9.03
N ASP A 178 -6.83 -11.16 -9.94
CA ASP A 178 -7.66 -12.32 -10.29
C ASP A 178 -7.88 -13.24 -9.08
N ASN A 179 -9.08 -13.84 -9.00
CA ASN A 179 -9.45 -14.79 -7.95
C ASN A 179 -9.33 -14.24 -6.51
N ALA A 180 -9.28 -12.91 -6.35
CA ALA A 180 -9.09 -12.26 -5.06
C ALA A 180 -10.29 -12.48 -4.11
N PRO A 181 -10.04 -12.66 -2.80
CA PRO A 181 -11.11 -12.72 -1.82
C PRO A 181 -11.74 -11.32 -1.63
N ILE A 182 -13.06 -11.28 -1.46
CA ILE A 182 -13.78 -10.09 -1.04
C ILE A 182 -13.98 -10.19 0.47
N LEU A 183 -13.39 -9.25 1.19
CA LEU A 183 -13.28 -9.25 2.64
C LEU A 183 -14.20 -8.19 3.25
N TYR A 184 -14.85 -8.55 4.35
CA TYR A 184 -15.51 -7.60 5.23
C TYR A 184 -14.98 -7.79 6.65
N LYS A 185 -14.30 -6.76 7.19
CA LYS A 185 -13.67 -6.81 8.53
C LYS A 185 -12.74 -8.02 8.74
N GLY A 186 -12.07 -8.46 7.67
CA GLY A 186 -11.15 -9.62 7.67
C GLY A 186 -11.80 -10.99 7.48
N ILE A 187 -13.10 -11.05 7.17
CA ILE A 187 -13.84 -12.30 6.87
C ILE A 187 -14.10 -12.36 5.36
N GLU A 188 -13.82 -13.49 4.71
CA GLU A 188 -14.20 -13.74 3.30
C GLU A 188 -15.73 -13.83 3.19
N VAL A 189 -16.32 -12.87 2.48
CA VAL A 189 -17.77 -12.76 2.25
C VAL A 189 -18.16 -12.92 0.79
N GLY A 190 -17.16 -13.06 -0.09
CA GLY A 190 -17.33 -13.26 -1.52
C GLY A 190 -15.98 -13.43 -2.21
N ARG A 191 -16.02 -13.54 -3.54
CA ARG A 191 -14.85 -13.77 -4.37
C ARG A 191 -14.95 -13.05 -5.71
N VAL A 192 -13.81 -12.58 -6.19
CA VAL A 192 -13.62 -11.98 -7.51
C VAL A 192 -13.31 -13.11 -8.51
N GLY A 193 -13.83 -13.02 -9.73
CA GLY A 193 -13.49 -13.91 -10.83
C GLY A 193 -12.16 -13.53 -11.50
N TYR A 194 -12.07 -13.79 -12.80
CA TYR A 194 -10.94 -13.41 -13.64
C TYR A 194 -11.24 -12.12 -14.40
N ALA A 195 -10.31 -11.16 -14.36
CA ALA A 195 -10.44 -9.87 -15.01
C ALA A 195 -10.39 -10.00 -16.54
N LYS A 196 -11.28 -9.26 -17.20
CA LYS A 196 -11.40 -9.21 -18.66
C LYS A 196 -11.24 -7.76 -19.09
N ILE A 197 -10.37 -7.50 -20.06
CA ILE A 197 -10.25 -6.16 -20.66
C ILE A 197 -11.55 -5.87 -21.42
N ALA A 198 -12.18 -4.72 -21.17
CA ALA A 198 -13.40 -4.33 -21.89
C ALA A 198 -13.12 -4.25 -23.40
N PRO A 199 -14.07 -4.58 -24.30
CA PRO A 199 -13.83 -4.65 -25.75
C PRO A 199 -13.33 -3.36 -26.44
N ARG A 200 -13.29 -2.23 -25.72
CA ARG A 200 -12.75 -0.94 -26.20
C ARG A 200 -11.36 -0.61 -25.63
N GLY A 201 -10.81 -1.43 -24.73
CA GLY A 201 -9.47 -1.25 -24.13
C GLY A 201 -9.37 -0.28 -22.95
N ASN A 202 -10.42 0.49 -22.65
CA ASN A 202 -10.32 1.63 -21.72
C ASN A 202 -10.32 1.28 -20.22
N PHE A 203 -10.78 0.09 -19.83
CA PHE A 203 -10.84 -0.37 -18.45
C PHE A 203 -10.96 -1.90 -18.40
N ALA A 204 -10.56 -2.49 -17.28
CA ALA A 204 -10.83 -3.90 -16.98
C ALA A 204 -12.17 -4.03 -16.25
N ILE A 205 -12.88 -5.11 -16.54
CA ILE A 205 -14.11 -5.53 -15.89
C ILE A 205 -13.85 -6.88 -15.26
N VAL A 206 -14.27 -7.09 -14.02
CA VAL A 206 -14.24 -8.42 -13.38
C VAL A 206 -15.57 -8.75 -12.74
N GLU A 207 -16.08 -9.94 -13.01
CA GLU A 207 -17.28 -10.49 -12.35
C GLU A 207 -16.93 -10.87 -10.90
N ALA A 208 -17.85 -10.70 -9.97
CA ALA A 208 -17.66 -11.00 -8.56
C ALA A 208 -18.94 -11.56 -7.94
N LEU A 209 -18.78 -12.52 -7.04
CA LEU A 209 -19.88 -13.18 -6.34
C LEU A 209 -19.76 -12.93 -4.84
N ILE A 210 -20.81 -12.39 -4.25
CA ILE A 210 -20.95 -12.23 -2.80
C ILE A 210 -21.84 -13.36 -2.30
N PHE A 211 -21.39 -14.10 -1.29
CA PHE A 211 -22.13 -15.27 -0.79
C PHE A 211 -23.51 -14.86 -0.26
N GLU A 212 -24.52 -15.73 -0.44
CA GLU A 212 -25.92 -15.39 -0.17
C GLU A 212 -26.18 -14.93 1.28
N GLU A 213 -25.50 -15.53 2.27
CA GLU A 213 -25.60 -15.12 3.67
C GLU A 213 -25.03 -13.72 3.96
N HIS A 214 -24.25 -13.16 3.03
CA HIS A 214 -23.63 -11.85 3.10
C HIS A 214 -24.25 -10.81 2.15
N ARG A 215 -25.24 -11.17 1.32
CA ARG A 215 -25.94 -10.28 0.37
C ARG A 215 -26.42 -8.95 1.00
N GLN A 216 -26.78 -8.96 2.28
CA GLN A 216 -27.31 -7.78 3.00
C GLN A 216 -26.24 -6.76 3.42
N LEU A 217 -24.94 -7.07 3.26
CA LEU A 217 -23.85 -6.14 3.61
C LEU A 217 -23.62 -5.04 2.56
N ILE A 218 -24.22 -5.17 1.38
CA ILE A 218 -23.95 -4.32 0.22
C ILE A 218 -25.22 -3.61 -0.26
N ASN A 219 -25.07 -2.32 -0.54
CA ASN A 219 -26.09 -1.44 -1.09
C ASN A 219 -25.46 -0.44 -2.08
N GLU A 220 -26.27 0.44 -2.67
CA GLU A 220 -25.79 1.45 -3.64
C GLU A 220 -24.76 2.45 -3.04
N SER A 221 -24.73 2.59 -1.72
CA SER A 221 -23.81 3.46 -0.98
C SER A 221 -22.52 2.75 -0.53
N THR A 222 -22.39 1.44 -0.77
CA THR A 222 -21.17 0.68 -0.51
C THR A 222 -20.06 1.10 -1.47
N ARG A 223 -18.82 1.16 -0.98
CA ARG A 223 -17.62 1.46 -1.79
C ARG A 223 -16.56 0.40 -1.53
N PHE A 224 -15.92 -0.06 -2.61
CA PHE A 224 -14.92 -1.12 -2.62
C PHE A 224 -13.54 -0.52 -2.90
N TRP A 225 -12.52 -1.00 -2.21
CA TRP A 225 -11.15 -0.61 -2.48
C TRP A 225 -10.19 -1.78 -2.34
N ASP A 226 -9.01 -1.63 -2.93
CA ASP A 226 -7.94 -2.61 -2.84
C ASP A 226 -7.37 -2.65 -1.42
N ALA A 227 -7.30 -3.83 -0.82
CA ALA A 227 -6.65 -4.08 0.47
C ALA A 227 -5.20 -4.57 0.31
N SER A 228 -4.71 -4.68 -0.93
CA SER A 228 -3.37 -5.14 -1.28
C SER A 228 -2.33 -4.04 -1.02
N GLY A 229 -1.28 -4.39 -0.26
CA GLY A 229 -0.19 -3.48 0.06
C GLY A 229 -0.32 -2.77 1.42
N PHE A 230 0.55 -1.77 1.62
CA PHE A 230 0.66 -0.96 2.84
C PHE A 230 0.50 0.52 2.48
N SER A 231 -0.38 1.23 3.18
CA SER A 231 -0.50 2.69 3.08
C SER A 231 0.08 3.36 4.33
N VAL A 232 0.98 4.32 4.12
CA VAL A 232 1.58 5.14 5.17
C VAL A 232 1.16 6.58 4.91
N ASN A 233 0.22 7.07 5.71
CA ASN A 233 -0.30 8.42 5.59
C ASN A 233 0.39 9.32 6.62
N ILE A 234 1.10 10.35 6.16
CA ILE A 234 1.78 11.33 7.01
C ILE A 234 1.04 12.66 6.91
N GLY A 235 0.16 12.92 7.86
CA GLY A 235 -0.66 14.12 7.92
C GLY A 235 -0.28 15.07 9.07
N PRO A 236 -0.95 16.24 9.19
CA PRO A 236 -0.75 17.17 10.30
C PRO A 236 -1.04 16.56 11.69
N ALA A 237 -1.81 15.47 11.73
CA ALA A 237 -2.13 14.72 12.96
C ALA A 237 -1.04 13.68 13.35
N GLY A 238 -0.04 13.44 12.49
CA GLY A 238 1.00 12.43 12.69
C GLY A 238 1.10 11.44 11.54
N ALA A 239 1.88 10.37 11.76
CA ALA A 239 1.98 9.24 10.83
C ALA A 239 1.00 8.13 11.24
N GLU A 240 0.09 7.78 10.34
CA GLU A 240 -0.81 6.64 10.45
C GLU A 240 -0.35 5.55 9.46
N ILE A 241 -0.30 4.30 9.92
CA ILE A 241 0.09 3.14 9.10
C ILE A 241 -1.08 2.16 9.12
N ASP A 242 -1.78 2.08 8.00
CA ASP A 242 -2.84 1.10 7.81
C ASP A 242 -2.23 -0.25 7.42
N PHE A 243 -2.10 -1.13 8.42
CA PHE A 243 -1.72 -2.51 8.19
C PHE A 243 -2.96 -3.32 7.75
N SER A 244 -3.06 -3.61 6.47
CA SER A 244 -3.88 -4.73 6.01
C SER A 244 -3.33 -6.04 6.60
N SER A 245 -4.15 -7.10 6.62
CA SER A 245 -3.75 -8.37 7.23
C SER A 245 -2.52 -8.98 6.56
N LEU A 246 -1.74 -9.80 7.29
CA LEU A 246 -0.58 -10.49 6.71
C LEU A 246 -0.95 -11.39 5.52
N ALA A 247 -2.21 -11.86 5.44
CA ALA A 247 -2.73 -12.63 4.31
C ALA A 247 -3.00 -11.75 3.06
N THR A 248 -3.52 -10.53 3.23
CA THR A 248 -3.79 -9.59 2.13
C THR A 248 -2.52 -8.98 1.53
N LEU A 249 -1.43 -8.90 2.31
CA LEU A 249 -0.12 -8.47 1.80
C LEU A 249 0.51 -9.43 0.79
N VAL A 250 0.15 -10.72 0.85
CA VAL A 250 0.74 -11.77 -0.01
C VAL A 250 -0.24 -12.22 -1.09
N GLY A 251 -1.53 -12.26 -0.77
CA GLY A 251 -2.57 -12.74 -1.68
C GLY A 251 -3.39 -11.67 -2.41
N GLY A 252 -3.25 -10.40 -2.00
CA GLY A 252 -4.18 -9.33 -2.35
C GLY A 252 -5.58 -9.54 -1.74
N GLY A 253 -6.50 -8.63 -2.05
CA GLY A 253 -7.90 -8.75 -1.65
C GLY A 253 -8.68 -7.46 -1.83
N ILE A 254 -9.99 -7.55 -2.05
CA ILE A 254 -10.87 -6.38 -2.08
C ILE A 254 -11.56 -6.26 -0.73
N THR A 255 -11.66 -5.07 -0.17
CA THR A 255 -12.50 -4.81 1.01
C THR A 255 -13.51 -3.70 0.71
N PHE A 256 -14.56 -3.60 1.54
CA PHE A 256 -15.56 -2.56 1.40
C PHE A 256 -16.09 -2.05 2.74
N ASP A 257 -16.70 -0.87 2.70
CA ASP A 257 -17.51 -0.32 3.78
C ASP A 257 -18.61 0.59 3.20
N THR A 258 -19.58 0.96 4.02
CA THR A 258 -20.72 1.81 3.64
C THR A 258 -20.67 3.08 4.48
N PHE A 259 -20.06 4.13 3.94
CA PHE A 259 -19.72 5.35 4.68
C PHE A 259 -20.92 6.24 5.04
N VAL A 260 -22.07 6.07 4.36
CA VAL A 260 -23.30 6.83 4.60
C VAL A 260 -24.49 5.90 4.83
N SER A 261 -25.35 6.26 5.78
CA SER A 261 -26.59 5.53 6.05
C SER A 261 -27.66 5.88 5.02
N GLY A 262 -27.89 4.98 4.06
CA GLY A 262 -28.80 5.15 2.93
C GLY A 262 -28.49 4.12 1.84
N GLY A 263 -29.12 4.28 0.67
CA GLY A 263 -28.95 3.39 -0.49
C GLY A 263 -29.95 2.23 -0.52
N ALA A 264 -30.47 1.91 -1.71
CA ALA A 264 -31.32 0.74 -1.91
C ALA A 264 -30.49 -0.54 -1.94
N GLN A 265 -31.17 -1.68 -1.74
CA GLN A 265 -30.54 -2.98 -1.91
C GLN A 265 -30.24 -3.22 -3.40
N VAL A 266 -29.01 -3.59 -3.69
CA VAL A 266 -28.56 -3.81 -5.08
C VAL A 266 -29.05 -5.14 -5.64
N SER A 267 -29.28 -5.16 -6.95
CA SER A 267 -29.66 -6.35 -7.71
C SER A 267 -28.44 -7.00 -8.38
N ASP A 268 -28.61 -8.25 -8.79
CA ASP A 268 -27.61 -8.98 -9.57
C ASP A 268 -27.25 -8.20 -10.86
N GLY A 269 -25.95 -8.17 -11.20
CA GLY A 269 -25.40 -7.40 -12.33
C GLY A 269 -25.08 -5.92 -12.02
N THR A 270 -25.20 -5.47 -10.77
CA THR A 270 -24.79 -4.10 -10.38
C THR A 270 -23.29 -3.91 -10.54
N VAL A 271 -22.88 -2.78 -11.14
CA VAL A 271 -21.46 -2.44 -11.37
C VAL A 271 -20.96 -1.49 -10.29
N PHE A 272 -19.86 -1.85 -9.64
CA PHE A 272 -19.13 -1.03 -8.68
C PHE A 272 -17.75 -0.63 -9.20
N GLU A 273 -17.12 0.36 -8.58
CA GLU A 273 -15.73 0.73 -8.82
C GLU A 273 -14.85 0.22 -7.68
N ILE A 274 -13.61 -0.15 -8.02
CA ILE A 274 -12.55 -0.41 -7.05
C ILE A 274 -11.62 0.80 -7.02
N TYR A 275 -11.58 1.45 -5.85
CA TYR A 275 -10.65 2.54 -5.57
C TYR A 275 -9.29 1.98 -5.12
N PRO A 276 -8.18 2.73 -5.29
CA PRO A 276 -6.85 2.28 -4.84
C PRO A 276 -6.76 2.09 -3.32
N ASP A 277 -7.55 2.85 -2.55
CA ASP A 277 -7.45 2.92 -1.10
C ASP A 277 -8.78 3.38 -0.46
N LYS A 278 -8.83 3.29 0.87
CA LYS A 278 -10.01 3.63 1.70
C LYS A 278 -10.36 5.12 1.70
N GLU A 279 -9.37 6.00 1.62
CA GLU A 279 -9.57 7.45 1.64
C GLU A 279 -10.16 7.91 0.31
N THR A 280 -9.61 7.47 -0.82
CA THR A 280 -10.20 7.70 -2.14
C THR A 280 -11.63 7.14 -2.21
N ALA A 281 -11.86 5.92 -1.70
CA ALA A 281 -13.20 5.32 -1.62
C ALA A 281 -14.18 6.14 -0.77
N ARG A 282 -13.73 6.65 0.38
CA ARG A 282 -14.54 7.51 1.27
C ARG A 282 -14.87 8.84 0.58
N ASN A 283 -13.87 9.51 0.02
CA ASN A 283 -14.01 10.82 -0.60
C ASN A 283 -14.93 10.74 -1.83
N SER A 284 -14.95 9.60 -2.55
CA SER A 284 -15.91 9.34 -3.62
C SER A 284 -17.38 9.49 -3.20
N VAL A 285 -17.74 9.19 -1.94
CA VAL A 285 -19.13 9.29 -1.46
C VAL A 285 -19.57 10.75 -1.30
N PHE A 286 -18.64 11.63 -0.95
CA PHE A 286 -18.91 13.06 -0.78
C PHE A 286 -18.85 13.80 -2.13
N ASN A 287 -17.94 13.38 -3.02
CA ASN A 287 -17.84 13.90 -4.38
C ASN A 287 -18.94 13.34 -5.33
N ALA A 288 -19.64 12.26 -4.98
CA ALA A 288 -20.68 11.63 -5.80
C ALA A 288 -22.08 12.30 -5.72
N SER A 289 -22.16 13.56 -5.32
CA SER A 289 -23.32 14.37 -5.73
C SER A 289 -23.19 14.61 -7.23
N GLU A 290 -24.09 14.04 -8.04
CA GLU A 290 -24.10 14.06 -9.52
C GLU A 290 -24.26 15.48 -10.07
N VAL A 291 -23.19 16.27 -9.98
CA VAL A 291 -23.12 17.66 -10.40
C VAL A 291 -21.86 17.83 -11.24
N ASP A 292 -22.00 18.33 -12.46
CA ASP A 292 -20.86 18.61 -13.31
C ASP A 292 -19.94 19.65 -12.61
N PRO A 293 -18.64 19.36 -12.43
CA PRO A 293 -17.74 20.27 -11.74
C PRO A 293 -17.50 21.52 -12.58
N LEU A 294 -17.41 22.67 -11.91
CA LEU A 294 -17.06 23.92 -12.57
C LEU A 294 -15.55 23.93 -12.88
N LYS A 295 -15.22 23.93 -14.18
CA LYS A 295 -13.85 24.02 -14.64
C LYS A 295 -13.39 25.47 -14.84
N LEU A 296 -12.29 25.83 -14.20
CA LEU A 296 -11.67 27.16 -14.29
C LEU A 296 -10.22 27.07 -14.75
N SER A 297 -9.76 28.04 -15.53
CA SER A 297 -8.33 28.21 -15.83
C SER A 297 -7.74 29.22 -14.86
N VAL A 298 -6.50 29.03 -14.42
CA VAL A 298 -5.77 29.96 -13.56
C VAL A 298 -4.34 30.08 -14.05
N VAL A 299 -3.90 31.29 -14.35
CA VAL A 299 -2.54 31.57 -14.83
C VAL A 299 -1.78 32.35 -13.78
N PHE A 300 -0.75 31.74 -13.20
CA PHE A 300 0.13 32.36 -12.21
C PHE A 300 1.34 33.00 -12.91
N ASP A 301 1.71 34.21 -12.49
CA ASP A 301 2.94 34.88 -12.95
C ASP A 301 4.22 34.23 -12.40
N ASP A 302 4.11 33.52 -11.27
CA ASP A 302 5.20 32.77 -10.63
C ASP A 302 5.20 31.30 -11.06
N ASN A 303 6.38 30.78 -11.42
CA ASN A 303 6.60 29.36 -11.70
C ASN A 303 7.19 28.65 -10.47
N ILE A 304 6.43 28.57 -9.38
CA ILE A 304 6.90 27.94 -8.14
C ILE A 304 6.72 26.42 -8.25
N SER A 305 7.81 25.66 -8.03
CA SER A 305 7.76 24.21 -7.95
C SER A 305 7.09 23.76 -6.65
N GLY A 306 6.22 22.74 -6.73
CA GLY A 306 5.52 22.17 -5.58
C GLY A 306 4.00 22.04 -5.75
N LEU A 307 3.40 22.65 -6.78
CA LEU A 307 2.02 22.37 -7.18
C LEU A 307 1.97 21.10 -8.04
N ILE A 308 1.01 20.22 -7.75
CA ILE A 308 0.80 18.94 -8.45
C ILE A 308 -0.65 18.81 -8.91
N VAL A 309 -0.91 17.87 -9.83
CA VAL A 309 -2.29 17.43 -10.13
C VAL A 309 -2.86 16.73 -8.89
N GLY A 310 -4.12 17.01 -8.55
CA GLY A 310 -4.74 16.61 -7.28
C GLY A 310 -4.39 17.50 -6.09
N ALA A 311 -3.62 18.58 -6.27
CA ALA A 311 -3.43 19.57 -5.19
C ALA A 311 -4.77 20.26 -4.85
N PRO A 312 -5.08 20.50 -3.57
CA PRO A 312 -6.36 21.05 -3.17
C PRO A 312 -6.52 22.51 -3.60
N VAL A 313 -7.75 22.89 -3.90
CA VAL A 313 -8.20 24.28 -4.07
C VAL A 313 -9.02 24.65 -2.84
N GLU A 314 -8.54 25.62 -2.07
CA GLU A 314 -9.20 26.07 -0.85
C GLU A 314 -9.80 27.47 -0.98
N MET A 315 -10.92 27.70 -0.29
CA MET A 315 -11.48 29.03 -0.06
C MET A 315 -11.85 29.17 1.41
N SER A 316 -11.35 30.20 2.09
CA SER A 316 -11.54 30.40 3.54
C SER A 316 -11.11 29.21 4.42
N GLY A 317 -10.14 28.40 3.97
CA GLY A 317 -9.68 27.19 4.67
C GLY A 317 -10.57 25.95 4.52
N LEU A 318 -11.56 25.98 3.61
CA LEU A 318 -12.33 24.80 3.19
C LEU A 318 -11.89 24.38 1.79
N GLU A 319 -11.68 23.08 1.58
CA GLU A 319 -11.40 22.49 0.27
C GLU A 319 -12.67 22.49 -0.61
N ILE A 320 -12.61 23.21 -1.71
CA ILE A 320 -13.74 23.40 -2.66
C ILE A 320 -13.51 22.71 -4.01
N GLY A 321 -12.36 22.09 -4.22
CA GLY A 321 -11.98 21.46 -5.49
C GLY A 321 -10.52 21.05 -5.53
N GLU A 322 -10.04 20.68 -6.71
CA GLU A 322 -8.67 20.20 -6.94
C GLU A 322 -8.08 20.72 -8.25
N VAL A 323 -6.75 20.64 -8.38
CA VAL A 323 -6.02 20.89 -9.64
C VAL A 323 -6.19 19.68 -10.57
N GLU A 324 -6.98 19.81 -11.64
CA GLU A 324 -7.19 18.75 -12.62
C GLU A 324 -6.01 18.61 -13.60
N THR A 325 -5.38 19.71 -14.00
CA THR A 325 -4.28 19.69 -14.98
C THR A 325 -3.33 20.86 -14.78
N LEU A 326 -2.03 20.62 -15.02
CA LEU A 326 -0.98 21.63 -15.04
C LEU A 326 -0.34 21.71 -16.42
N SER A 327 -0.11 22.94 -16.90
CA SER A 327 0.44 23.22 -18.23
C SER A 327 1.28 24.50 -18.21
N GLY A 328 2.20 24.65 -19.17
CA GLY A 328 2.90 25.91 -19.42
C GLY A 328 2.18 26.71 -20.50
N LEU A 329 1.82 27.96 -20.21
CA LEU A 329 1.23 28.90 -21.17
C LEU A 329 2.25 29.98 -21.55
N VAL A 330 2.32 30.32 -22.83
CA VAL A 330 3.07 31.49 -23.34
C VAL A 330 2.10 32.32 -24.17
N ASP A 331 1.76 33.51 -23.68
CA ASP A 331 0.80 34.42 -24.31
C ASP A 331 1.38 35.84 -24.32
N PHE A 332 1.96 36.21 -25.46
CA PHE A 332 2.57 37.53 -25.65
C PHE A 332 1.52 38.63 -25.79
N GLU A 333 0.32 38.33 -26.31
CA GLU A 333 -0.71 39.34 -26.54
C GLU A 333 -1.35 39.80 -25.23
N ARG A 334 -1.55 38.88 -24.27
CA ARG A 334 -2.07 39.20 -22.93
C ARG A 334 -1.01 39.74 -21.98
N PHE A 335 0.18 39.13 -21.93
CA PHE A 335 1.18 39.45 -20.90
C PHE A 335 2.32 40.38 -21.36
N GLY A 336 2.45 40.65 -22.67
CA GLY A 336 3.48 41.53 -23.22
C GLY A 336 4.91 40.99 -23.15
N ASP A 337 5.09 39.73 -22.71
CA ASP A 337 6.38 39.04 -22.64
C ASP A 337 6.25 37.59 -23.17
N SER A 338 7.38 36.93 -23.42
CA SER A 338 7.43 35.55 -23.87
C SER A 338 7.80 34.57 -22.74
N ARG A 339 7.50 34.89 -21.48
CA ARG A 339 7.75 34.00 -20.35
C ARG A 339 6.69 32.90 -20.33
N VAL A 340 7.14 31.67 -20.11
CA VAL A 340 6.26 30.55 -19.74
C VAL A 340 5.68 30.86 -18.36
N ARG A 341 4.36 30.76 -18.23
CA ARG A 341 3.61 30.88 -16.97
C ARG A 341 2.93 29.56 -16.65
N LEU A 342 2.71 29.30 -15.37
CA LEU A 342 1.99 28.13 -14.89
C LEU A 342 0.48 28.34 -15.12
N ASN A 343 -0.10 27.54 -16.01
CA ASN A 343 -1.55 27.49 -16.24
C ASN A 343 -2.12 26.20 -15.62
N ALA A 344 -2.90 26.35 -14.56
CA ALA A 344 -3.63 25.28 -13.89
C ALA A 344 -5.09 25.27 -14.35
N ILE A 345 -5.62 24.09 -14.66
CA ILE A 345 -7.07 23.87 -14.78
C ILE A 345 -7.54 23.31 -13.43
N LEU A 346 -8.54 23.96 -12.84
CA LEU A 346 -9.14 23.58 -11.56
C LEU A 346 -10.51 22.96 -11.80
N SER A 347 -10.82 21.94 -11.01
CA SER A 347 -12.14 21.30 -10.91
C SER A 347 -12.77 21.71 -9.59
N ILE A 348 -13.71 22.64 -9.61
CA ILE A 348 -14.42 23.15 -8.43
C ILE A 348 -15.75 22.41 -8.26
N GLN A 349 -16.01 21.88 -7.07
CA GLN A 349 -17.23 21.16 -6.74
C GLN A 349 -18.31 22.13 -6.25
N PRO A 350 -19.42 22.36 -6.98
CA PRO A 350 -20.47 23.30 -6.55
C PRO A 350 -21.07 22.95 -5.18
N ALA A 351 -21.12 21.66 -4.85
CA ALA A 351 -21.60 21.15 -3.56
C ALA A 351 -20.76 21.66 -2.37
N HIS A 352 -19.46 21.91 -2.57
CA HIS A 352 -18.56 22.35 -1.49
C HIS A 352 -18.61 23.88 -1.26
N LEU A 353 -19.28 24.64 -2.13
CA LEU A 353 -19.46 26.08 -1.99
C LEU A 353 -20.61 26.47 -1.04
N GLY A 354 -21.44 25.52 -0.59
CA GLY A 354 -22.50 25.76 0.38
C GLY A 354 -23.69 26.58 -0.15
N LEU A 355 -23.94 26.52 -1.46
CA LEU A 355 -25.06 27.20 -2.12
C LEU A 355 -26.42 26.62 -1.65
N GLN A 356 -27.42 27.47 -1.41
CA GLN A 356 -28.68 27.05 -0.77
C GLN A 356 -29.75 26.52 -1.74
N ASP A 357 -29.81 27.08 -2.95
CA ASP A 357 -30.97 26.90 -3.86
C ASP A 357 -30.64 26.10 -5.12
N ASP A 358 -29.38 26.10 -5.57
CA ASP A 358 -28.93 25.33 -6.75
C ASP A 358 -27.46 24.90 -6.60
N VAL A 359 -27.16 23.69 -7.06
CA VAL A 359 -25.85 23.05 -6.98
C VAL A 359 -25.45 22.67 -8.40
N THR A 360 -25.10 23.67 -9.21
CA THR A 360 -24.75 23.55 -10.63
C THR A 360 -23.45 24.29 -10.93
N ALA A 361 -22.79 23.93 -12.03
CA ALA A 361 -21.60 24.64 -12.51
C ALA A 361 -21.90 26.12 -12.80
N GLU A 362 -23.08 26.43 -13.33
CA GLU A 362 -23.55 27.78 -13.62
C GLU A 362 -23.77 28.61 -12.33
N ALA A 363 -24.39 28.02 -11.31
CA ALA A 363 -24.58 28.69 -10.01
C ALA A 363 -23.23 28.94 -9.31
N ALA A 364 -22.32 27.96 -9.35
CA ALA A 364 -20.95 28.12 -8.86
C ALA A 364 -20.18 29.22 -9.61
N LEU A 365 -20.33 29.31 -10.93
CA LEU A 365 -19.65 30.32 -11.75
C LEU A 365 -20.18 31.72 -11.44
N ALA A 366 -21.51 31.88 -11.34
CA ALA A 366 -22.13 33.15 -10.98
C ALA A 366 -21.71 33.61 -9.58
N PHE A 367 -21.67 32.69 -8.61
CA PHE A 367 -21.17 32.97 -7.26
C PHE A 367 -19.70 33.42 -7.29
N LEU A 368 -18.80 32.68 -7.96
CA LEU A 368 -17.40 33.06 -8.04
C LEU A 368 -17.19 34.37 -8.81
N GLN A 369 -18.00 34.67 -9.82
CA GLN A 369 -17.96 35.95 -10.53
C GLN A 369 -18.28 37.12 -9.58
N GLU A 370 -19.38 37.05 -8.81
CA GLU A 370 -19.71 38.07 -7.80
C GLU A 370 -18.55 38.23 -6.79
N ARG A 371 -17.93 37.13 -6.36
CA ARG A 371 -16.79 37.18 -5.43
C ARG A 371 -15.55 37.82 -6.08
N VAL A 372 -15.27 37.58 -7.36
CA VAL A 372 -14.14 38.17 -8.11
C VAL A 372 -14.31 39.68 -8.31
N GLU A 373 -15.55 40.12 -8.59
CA GLU A 373 -15.94 41.55 -8.61
C GLU A 373 -15.71 42.20 -7.24
N ASN A 374 -15.94 41.46 -6.14
CA ASN A 374 -15.62 41.85 -4.76
C ASN A 374 -14.17 41.50 -4.32
N GLY A 375 -13.22 41.36 -5.25
CA GLY A 375 -11.79 41.24 -4.94
C GLY A 375 -11.26 39.82 -4.67
N LEU A 376 -12.02 38.75 -4.95
CA LEU A 376 -11.51 37.37 -4.89
C LEU A 376 -10.43 37.13 -5.96
N ARG A 377 -9.27 36.62 -5.56
CA ARG A 377 -8.14 36.27 -6.42
C ARG A 377 -7.61 34.89 -6.05
N ALA A 378 -7.04 34.17 -7.02
CA ALA A 378 -6.29 32.94 -6.76
C ALA A 378 -4.82 33.25 -6.46
N ARG A 379 -4.22 32.52 -5.52
CA ARG A 379 -2.78 32.53 -5.26
C ARG A 379 -2.24 31.12 -5.03
N LEU A 380 -0.95 30.92 -5.25
CA LEU A 380 -0.24 29.75 -4.75
C LEU A 380 0.04 29.96 -3.25
N ALA A 381 -0.27 28.96 -2.43
CA ALA A 381 0.01 28.98 -1.00
C ALA A 381 0.64 27.66 -0.56
N SER A 382 1.40 27.66 0.54
CA SER A 382 1.96 26.43 1.11
C SER A 382 0.86 25.51 1.65
N ALA A 383 0.75 24.28 1.14
CA ALA A 383 -0.14 23.26 1.69
C ALA A 383 0.46 22.61 2.95
N SER A 384 1.78 22.44 2.97
CA SER A 384 2.51 21.92 4.13
C SER A 384 3.93 22.50 4.21
N LEU A 385 4.27 23.04 5.36
CA LEU A 385 5.62 23.55 5.67
C LEU A 385 6.68 22.43 5.77
N LEU A 386 6.26 21.16 5.86
CA LEU A 386 7.15 20.01 6.02
C LEU A 386 7.52 19.35 4.69
N THR A 387 6.59 19.33 3.73
CA THR A 387 6.77 18.62 2.45
C THR A 387 7.01 19.56 1.26
N GLY A 388 6.83 20.87 1.43
CA GLY A 388 6.99 21.86 0.35
C GLY A 388 5.88 21.82 -0.70
N GLY A 389 4.83 21.03 -0.49
CA GLY A 389 3.67 20.98 -1.38
C GLY A 389 2.92 22.31 -1.39
N LEU A 390 2.43 22.71 -2.57
CA LEU A 390 1.60 23.89 -2.76
C LEU A 390 0.13 23.52 -2.96
N LYS A 391 -0.75 24.46 -2.64
CA LYS A 391 -2.18 24.45 -2.94
C LYS A 391 -2.56 25.74 -3.68
N VAL A 392 -3.74 25.74 -4.30
CA VAL A 392 -4.35 26.98 -4.80
C VAL A 392 -5.30 27.51 -3.74
N GLU A 393 -5.16 28.77 -3.37
CA GLU A 393 -6.03 29.42 -2.39
C GLU A 393 -6.79 30.58 -3.05
N PHE A 394 -8.11 30.60 -2.87
CA PHE A 394 -8.98 31.70 -3.25
C PHE A 394 -9.13 32.66 -2.05
N VAL A 395 -8.47 33.82 -2.16
CA VAL A 395 -8.40 34.86 -1.12
C VAL A 395 -9.06 36.14 -1.60
N THR A 396 -9.75 36.87 -0.71
CA THR A 396 -10.24 38.22 -1.01
C THR A 396 -9.16 39.23 -0.65
N VAL A 397 -8.75 40.06 -1.62
CA VAL A 397 -7.71 41.08 -1.45
C VAL A 397 -8.35 42.47 -1.46
N GLU A 398 -7.96 43.33 -0.52
CA GLU A 398 -8.39 44.73 -0.48
C GLU A 398 -7.59 45.58 -1.50
N ASP A 399 -8.18 46.68 -1.99
CA ASP A 399 -7.55 47.65 -2.91
C ASP A 399 -6.99 47.10 -4.25
N VAL A 400 -7.51 45.96 -4.76
CA VAL A 400 -7.18 45.46 -6.11
C VAL A 400 -8.04 46.11 -7.22
N PRO A 401 -7.54 46.20 -8.47
CA PRO A 401 -8.34 46.64 -9.62
C PRO A 401 -9.57 45.74 -9.82
N GLU A 402 -10.69 46.33 -10.26
CA GLU A 402 -11.87 45.59 -10.71
C GLU A 402 -11.46 44.56 -11.79
N ALA A 403 -11.90 43.32 -11.61
CA ALA A 403 -11.66 42.23 -12.55
C ALA A 403 -12.92 41.37 -12.65
N SER A 404 -13.04 40.61 -13.73
CA SER A 404 -14.13 39.68 -13.98
C SER A 404 -13.57 38.34 -14.44
N LEU A 405 -14.42 37.30 -14.46
CA LEU A 405 -14.09 36.02 -15.05
C LEU A 405 -14.18 36.13 -16.59
N GLU A 406 -13.04 36.38 -17.23
CA GLU A 406 -12.92 36.40 -18.69
C GLU A 406 -12.93 34.99 -19.26
N ALA A 407 -13.41 34.81 -20.50
CA ALA A 407 -13.22 33.53 -21.20
C ALA A 407 -11.75 33.39 -21.66
N ALA A 408 -11.12 32.27 -21.34
CA ALA A 408 -9.84 31.85 -21.90
C ALA A 408 -10.03 31.16 -23.27
N ASP A 409 -8.93 30.99 -24.02
CA ASP A 409 -8.95 30.43 -25.38
C ASP A 409 -9.49 28.99 -25.47
N ASN A 410 -9.46 28.25 -24.35
CA ASN A 410 -10.03 26.92 -24.20
C ASN A 410 -11.54 26.92 -23.88
N GLY A 411 -12.17 28.09 -23.78
CA GLY A 411 -13.58 28.28 -23.43
C GLY A 411 -13.89 28.22 -21.93
N LEU A 412 -12.89 28.03 -21.07
CA LEU A 412 -13.06 28.07 -19.61
C LEU A 412 -13.02 29.51 -19.08
N ALA A 413 -13.63 29.75 -17.92
CA ALA A 413 -13.48 31.02 -17.22
C ALA A 413 -12.08 31.12 -16.58
N LEU A 414 -11.40 32.24 -16.80
CA LEU A 414 -10.09 32.56 -16.23
C LEU A 414 -10.27 33.23 -14.86
N MET A 415 -9.74 32.62 -13.81
CA MET A 415 -9.68 33.21 -12.48
C MET A 415 -8.51 34.21 -12.39
N PRO A 416 -8.75 35.48 -12.00
CA PRO A 416 -7.66 36.43 -11.78
C PRO A 416 -6.79 36.04 -10.60
N THR A 417 -5.48 36.21 -10.75
CA THR A 417 -4.47 35.84 -9.75
C THR A 417 -3.98 37.03 -8.93
N THR A 418 -3.25 36.74 -7.84
CA THR A 418 -2.51 37.71 -7.01
C THR A 418 -1.17 37.10 -6.59
N GLU A 419 -0.33 37.85 -5.86
CA GLU A 419 0.99 37.41 -5.43
C GLU A 419 0.92 36.11 -4.59
N SER A 420 1.87 35.22 -4.84
CA SER A 420 1.97 33.92 -4.15
C SER A 420 2.38 34.06 -2.68
N ASP A 421 1.70 33.35 -1.79
CA ASP A 421 1.96 33.34 -0.33
C ASP A 421 2.61 32.02 0.08
N VAL A 422 3.85 31.85 -0.37
CA VAL A 422 4.67 30.68 -0.05
C VAL A 422 5.62 31.05 1.08
N SER A 423 5.45 30.40 2.23
CA SER A 423 6.30 30.64 3.40
C SER A 423 7.70 30.08 3.15
N ASP A 424 8.67 30.97 2.91
CA ASP A 424 10.07 30.60 2.65
C ASP A 424 10.79 30.15 3.94
N ALA A 425 10.52 28.90 4.31
CA ALA A 425 11.13 28.24 5.46
C ALA A 425 12.66 28.15 5.33
N ALA A 426 13.19 28.06 4.10
CA ALA A 426 14.63 28.01 3.84
C ALA A 426 15.32 29.32 4.22
N ALA A 427 14.78 30.47 3.79
CA ALA A 427 15.29 31.79 4.16
C ALA A 427 15.31 32.03 5.69
N THR A 428 14.38 31.42 6.42
CA THR A 428 14.32 31.53 7.88
C THR A 428 15.44 30.74 8.57
N VAL A 429 15.79 29.56 8.07
CA VAL A 429 16.87 28.71 8.61
C VAL A 429 18.25 29.34 8.39
N GLU A 430 18.53 29.86 7.18
CA GLU A 430 19.77 30.62 6.92
C GLU A 430 19.89 31.84 7.85
N GLY A 431 18.78 32.55 8.08
CA GLY A 431 18.72 33.68 9.00
C GLY A 431 18.96 33.31 10.47
N VAL A 432 18.75 32.06 10.88
CA VAL A 432 19.10 31.57 12.22
C VAL A 432 20.57 31.14 12.28
N PHE A 433 21.05 30.36 11.31
CA PHE A 433 22.46 29.96 11.22
C PHE A 433 23.41 31.16 11.17
N THR A 434 23.06 32.19 10.39
CA THR A 434 23.85 33.43 10.29
C THR A 434 23.93 34.18 11.62
N ARG A 435 22.85 34.16 12.42
CA ARG A 435 22.83 34.77 13.77
C ARG A 435 23.61 33.96 14.80
N ILE A 436 23.60 32.64 14.71
CA ILE A 436 24.40 31.76 15.58
C ILE A 436 25.90 31.94 15.28
N ASN A 437 26.27 31.94 14.00
CA ASN A 437 27.67 32.12 13.55
C ASN A 437 28.24 33.54 13.82
N SER A 438 27.42 34.51 14.19
CA SER A 438 27.83 35.90 14.49
C SER A 438 27.73 36.28 15.97
N LEU A 439 27.56 35.31 16.87
CA LEU A 439 27.62 35.55 18.31
C LEU A 439 29.07 35.88 18.75
N PRO A 440 29.33 37.02 19.42
CA PRO A 440 30.66 37.43 19.84
C PRO A 440 31.11 36.69 21.12
N ILE A 441 31.33 35.38 21.00
CA ILE A 441 31.75 34.50 22.11
C ILE A 441 33.08 34.99 22.72
N GLU A 442 33.96 35.55 21.89
CA GLU A 442 35.25 36.12 22.27
C GLU A 442 35.11 37.33 23.22
N GLU A 443 34.11 38.20 23.02
CA GLU A 443 33.85 39.34 23.91
C GLU A 443 33.32 38.89 25.27
N LEU A 444 32.49 37.85 25.30
CA LEU A 444 31.98 37.24 26.53
C LEU A 444 33.09 36.58 27.34
N LEU A 445 33.99 35.84 26.69
CA LEU A 445 35.15 35.22 27.34
C LEU A 445 36.13 36.29 27.88
N ASN A 446 36.45 37.32 27.09
CA ASN A 446 37.29 38.43 27.55
C ASN A 446 36.66 39.20 28.72
N SER A 447 35.34 39.39 28.72
CA SER A 447 34.61 40.02 29.83
C SER A 447 34.66 39.17 31.10
N ALA A 448 34.51 37.86 30.98
CA ALA A 448 34.62 36.92 32.11
C ALA A 448 36.05 36.89 32.70
N ILE A 449 37.08 36.85 31.85
CA ILE A 449 38.49 36.92 32.27
C ILE A 449 38.78 38.26 32.96
N THR A 450 38.29 39.37 32.42
CA THR A 450 38.47 40.71 33.01
C THR A 450 37.79 40.81 34.38
N PHE A 451 36.60 40.22 34.54
CA PHE A 451 35.90 40.15 35.81
C PHE A 451 36.68 39.32 36.85
N LEU A 452 37.17 38.13 36.47
CA LEU A 452 37.97 37.28 37.36
C LEU A 452 39.27 37.96 37.81
N ASN A 453 40.00 38.59 36.89
CA ASN A 453 41.20 39.37 37.21
C ASN A 453 40.90 40.55 38.16
N SER A 454 39.74 41.20 37.99
CA SER A 454 39.30 42.30 38.85
C SER A 454 38.90 41.81 40.25
N ALA A 455 38.27 40.63 40.34
CA ALA A 455 37.92 40.01 41.62
C ALA A 455 39.17 39.54 42.39
N GLU A 456 40.16 38.95 41.71
CA GLU A 456 41.42 38.52 42.33
C GLU A 456 42.26 39.71 42.81
N ALA A 457 42.29 40.81 42.05
CA ALA A 457 42.91 42.06 42.48
C ALA A 457 42.22 42.64 43.74
N PHE A 458 40.89 42.60 43.81
CA PHE A 458 40.11 43.10 44.96
C PHE A 458 40.29 42.24 46.23
N VAL A 459 40.50 40.93 46.09
CA VAL A 459 40.78 40.01 47.21
C VAL A 459 42.23 40.13 47.71
N SER A 460 43.14 40.64 46.87
CA SER A 460 44.58 40.76 47.18
C SER A 460 44.97 42.09 47.86
N ASP A 461 44.02 43.01 48.07
CA ASP A 461 44.31 44.34 48.62
C ASP A 461 44.55 44.28 50.15
N GLU A 462 45.71 44.81 50.58
CA GLU A 462 46.23 44.60 51.93
C GLU A 462 45.58 45.52 53.00
N ASP A 463 44.84 46.54 52.56
CA ASP A 463 44.08 47.48 53.39
C ASP A 463 42.81 46.86 54.03
N LEU A 464 42.36 45.68 53.57
CA LEU A 464 41.17 45.00 54.11
C LEU A 464 41.32 44.46 55.55
N ARG A 465 42.52 44.53 56.15
CA ARG A 465 42.81 43.99 57.50
C ARG A 465 42.07 44.68 58.65
N GLU A 466 41.53 45.88 58.47
CA GLU A 466 40.73 46.58 59.50
C GLU A 466 39.20 46.37 59.39
N THR A 467 38.72 45.54 58.45
CA THR A 467 37.26 45.32 58.30
C THR A 467 36.62 44.54 59.46
N PRO A 468 35.35 44.83 59.85
CA PRO A 468 34.65 44.16 60.94
C PRO A 468 34.53 42.63 60.78
N GLN A 469 34.36 41.91 61.89
CA GLN A 469 34.31 40.43 61.92
C GLN A 469 33.27 39.83 60.95
N ASP A 470 32.12 40.46 60.78
CA ASP A 470 31.02 39.94 59.96
C ASP A 470 31.40 39.83 58.47
N VAL A 471 32.24 40.75 57.97
CA VAL A 471 32.75 40.71 56.59
C VAL A 471 33.73 39.55 56.39
N ARG A 472 34.54 39.24 57.41
CA ARG A 472 35.47 38.10 57.36
C ARG A 472 34.77 36.75 57.41
N THR A 473 33.62 36.66 58.08
CA THR A 473 32.77 35.44 58.05
C THR A 473 32.21 35.20 56.64
N LEU A 474 31.65 36.23 56.01
CA LEU A 474 31.14 36.16 54.63
C LEU A 474 32.24 35.85 53.61
N LEU A 475 33.43 36.44 53.75
CA LEU A 475 34.59 36.10 52.93
C LEU A 475 35.10 34.67 53.19
N GLY A 476 34.97 34.15 54.40
CA GLY A 476 35.24 32.75 54.74
C GLY A 476 34.27 31.77 54.08
N GLU A 477 32.98 32.11 54.01
CA GLU A 477 31.97 31.31 53.32
C GLU A 477 32.14 31.35 51.79
N LEU A 478 32.45 32.51 51.21
CA LEU A 478 32.74 32.64 49.78
C LEU A 478 34.05 31.95 49.36
N THR A 479 35.12 32.08 50.15
CA THR A 479 36.36 31.32 49.90
C THR A 479 36.14 29.82 50.12
N GLY A 480 35.29 29.40 51.05
CA GLY A 480 34.83 28.02 51.19
C GLY A 480 34.12 27.49 49.94
N LEU A 481 33.23 28.30 49.34
CA LEU A 481 32.50 27.91 48.13
C LEU A 481 33.41 27.80 46.90
N VAL A 482 34.29 28.78 46.68
CA VAL A 482 35.26 28.78 45.56
C VAL A 482 36.35 27.72 45.74
N SER A 483 36.68 27.34 46.97
CA SER A 483 37.67 26.30 47.27
C SER A 483 37.09 24.89 47.47
N SER A 484 35.78 24.71 47.33
CA SER A 484 35.11 23.41 47.37
C SER A 484 35.63 22.47 46.28
N GLU A 485 35.60 21.15 46.55
CA GLU A 485 35.98 20.15 45.53
C GLU A 485 35.06 20.21 44.32
N GLU A 486 33.76 20.49 44.50
CA GLU A 486 32.81 20.62 43.39
C GLU A 486 33.19 21.75 42.44
N VAL A 487 33.50 22.96 42.94
CA VAL A 487 33.90 24.10 42.07
C VAL A 487 35.29 23.89 41.46
N LYS A 488 36.25 23.34 42.20
CA LYS A 488 37.57 22.97 41.66
C LYS A 488 37.52 21.90 40.57
N ASN A 489 36.51 21.03 40.62
CA ASN A 489 36.30 19.98 39.63
C ASN A 489 35.48 20.45 38.42
N VAL A 490 34.85 21.63 38.41
CA VAL A 490 34.11 22.14 37.23
C VAL A 490 34.97 22.22 35.97
N PRO A 491 36.20 22.79 35.98
CA PRO A 491 37.06 22.79 34.79
C PRO A 491 37.47 21.37 34.36
N ILE A 492 37.63 20.45 35.31
CA ILE A 492 38.02 19.04 35.06
C ILE A 492 36.83 18.26 34.47
N ALA A 493 35.60 18.52 34.93
CA ALA A 493 34.38 17.93 34.39
C ALA A 493 34.06 18.49 32.99
N LEU A 494 34.29 19.78 32.75
CA LEU A 494 34.16 20.40 31.42
C LEU A 494 35.22 19.87 30.45
N ASN A 495 36.49 19.77 30.86
CA ASN A 495 37.51 19.10 30.04
C ASN A 495 37.20 17.61 29.83
N GLY A 496 36.70 16.89 30.84
CA GLY A 496 36.29 15.49 30.68
C GLY A 496 35.08 15.30 29.76
N THR A 497 34.25 16.32 29.62
CA THR A 497 33.12 16.34 28.68
C THR A 497 33.58 16.72 27.27
N LEU A 498 34.46 17.70 27.13
CA LEU A 498 35.08 18.07 25.86
C LEU A 498 35.97 16.96 25.32
N VAL A 499 36.83 16.35 26.14
CA VAL A 499 37.62 15.17 25.77
C VAL A 499 36.72 13.99 25.41
N ARG A 500 35.56 13.79 26.06
CA ARG A 500 34.59 12.76 25.62
C ARG A 500 33.88 13.10 24.32
N ILE A 501 33.69 14.37 24.00
CA ILE A 501 33.15 14.80 22.71
C ILE A 501 34.22 14.65 21.63
N GLU A 502 35.48 15.02 21.89
CA GLU A 502 36.62 14.77 21.02
C GLU A 502 36.89 13.27 20.85
N GLU A 503 36.68 12.44 21.88
CA GLU A 503 36.83 10.98 21.84
C GLU A 503 35.64 10.32 21.11
N LEU A 504 34.42 10.87 21.19
CA LEU A 504 33.27 10.47 20.36
C LEU A 504 33.43 10.89 18.90
N VAL A 505 33.97 12.08 18.63
CA VAL A 505 34.26 12.57 17.28
C VAL A 505 35.44 11.80 16.68
N ALA A 506 36.49 11.53 17.46
CA ALA A 506 37.60 10.67 17.05
C ALA A 506 37.15 9.21 16.85
N GLN A 507 36.23 8.68 17.67
CA GLN A 507 35.61 7.38 17.41
C GLN A 507 34.72 7.39 16.16
N LEU A 508 34.08 8.51 15.81
CA LEU A 508 33.35 8.68 14.54
C LEU A 508 34.26 8.94 13.33
N GLU A 509 35.50 9.40 13.52
CA GLU A 509 36.54 9.43 12.49
C GLU A 509 37.27 8.08 12.34
N GLU A 510 37.44 7.34 13.44
CA GLU A 510 38.14 6.04 13.49
C GLU A 510 37.21 4.87 13.08
N GLU A 511 35.94 4.90 13.49
CA GLU A 511 34.86 4.19 12.79
C GLU A 511 34.59 4.92 11.48
N ARG A 512 35.41 4.57 10.47
CA ARG A 512 35.39 5.02 9.08
C ARG A 512 34.05 4.78 8.35
N ILE A 513 32.96 5.37 8.83
CA ILE A 513 31.64 5.25 8.23
C ILE A 513 31.65 5.92 6.85
N ALA A 514 32.36 7.04 6.68
CA ALA A 514 32.54 7.68 5.38
C ALA A 514 33.35 6.83 4.38
N GLU A 515 34.43 6.19 4.83
CA GLU A 515 35.25 5.30 3.97
C GLU A 515 34.47 4.02 3.63
N ARG A 516 33.75 3.42 4.60
CA ARG A 516 32.86 2.27 4.40
C ARG A 516 31.67 2.59 3.50
N LEU A 517 31.02 3.76 3.64
CA LEU A 517 29.99 4.21 2.69
C LEU A 517 30.59 4.45 1.32
N SER A 518 31.79 5.04 1.21
CA SER A 518 32.47 5.25 -0.07
C SER A 518 32.74 3.90 -0.75
N THR A 519 33.32 2.93 -0.05
CA THR A 519 33.55 1.58 -0.61
C THR A 519 32.25 0.84 -0.92
N ALA A 520 31.18 1.03 -0.14
CA ALA A 520 29.87 0.46 -0.43
C ALA A 520 29.18 1.13 -1.64
N LEU A 521 29.31 2.45 -1.79
CA LEU A 521 28.82 3.17 -2.97
C LEU A 521 29.65 2.87 -4.22
N GLU A 522 30.97 2.72 -4.10
CA GLU A 522 31.85 2.29 -5.19
C GLU A 522 31.51 0.86 -5.60
N GLY A 523 31.35 -0.08 -4.66
CA GLY A 523 30.92 -1.44 -4.96
C GLY A 523 29.50 -1.53 -5.55
N ALA A 524 28.57 -0.69 -5.10
CA ALA A 524 27.25 -0.58 -5.69
C ALA A 524 27.27 0.07 -7.08
N SER A 525 28.15 1.04 -7.31
CA SER A 525 28.35 1.70 -8.61
C SER A 525 29.04 0.78 -9.61
N GLU A 526 30.09 0.03 -9.21
CA GLU A 526 30.68 -1.04 -10.02
C GLU A 526 29.66 -2.11 -10.36
N ALA A 527 28.84 -2.56 -9.40
CA ALA A 527 27.79 -3.54 -9.65
C ALA A 527 26.71 -3.00 -10.61
N ALA A 528 26.28 -1.74 -10.46
CA ALA A 528 25.33 -1.09 -11.36
C ALA A 528 25.90 -0.90 -12.77
N ASN A 529 27.17 -0.51 -12.89
CA ASN A 529 27.86 -0.36 -14.17
C ASN A 529 28.07 -1.71 -14.85
N ALA A 530 28.43 -2.77 -14.11
CA ALA A 530 28.56 -4.13 -14.63
C ALA A 530 27.22 -4.70 -15.12
N VAL A 531 26.11 -4.41 -14.42
CA VAL A 531 24.76 -4.77 -14.88
C VAL A 531 24.37 -3.94 -16.11
N SER A 532 24.68 -2.65 -16.15
CA SER A 532 24.36 -1.78 -17.29
C SER A 532 25.14 -2.17 -18.56
N SER A 533 26.44 -2.49 -18.44
CA SER A 533 27.26 -2.94 -19.58
C SER A 533 26.88 -4.35 -20.04
N SER A 534 26.52 -5.26 -19.13
CA SER A 534 26.06 -6.62 -19.48
C SER A 534 24.73 -6.66 -20.23
N VAL A 535 23.97 -5.56 -20.26
CA VAL A 535 22.71 -5.42 -21.02
C VAL A 535 22.92 -4.70 -22.36
N GLU A 536 24.07 -4.03 -22.55
CA GLU A 536 24.43 -3.36 -23.80
C GLU A 536 24.76 -4.41 -24.88
N GLY A 537 23.95 -4.45 -25.96
CA GLY A 537 24.04 -5.45 -27.03
C GLY A 537 23.00 -6.59 -26.96
N VAL A 538 22.34 -6.81 -25.80
CA VAL A 538 21.22 -7.77 -25.71
C VAL A 538 20.04 -7.41 -26.62
N PRO A 539 19.63 -6.13 -26.77
CA PRO A 539 18.58 -5.75 -27.74
C PRO A 539 18.95 -6.05 -29.19
N GLU A 540 20.20 -5.79 -29.61
CA GLU A 540 20.67 -6.13 -30.97
C GLU A 540 20.69 -7.65 -31.20
N LEU A 541 21.07 -8.44 -30.19
CA LEU A 541 21.04 -9.90 -30.29
C LEU A 541 19.60 -10.41 -30.47
N VAL A 542 18.64 -9.85 -29.73
CA VAL A 542 17.21 -10.19 -29.88
C VAL A 542 16.68 -9.78 -31.26
N GLU A 543 17.01 -8.58 -31.76
CA GLU A 543 16.62 -8.11 -33.10
C GLU A 543 17.22 -9.02 -34.20
N ARG A 544 18.47 -9.46 -34.06
CA ARG A 544 19.12 -10.40 -34.99
C ARG A 544 18.50 -11.80 -34.93
N ILE A 545 18.15 -12.31 -33.75
CA ILE A 545 17.42 -13.59 -33.60
C ILE A 545 16.06 -13.50 -34.32
N GLN A 546 15.32 -12.40 -34.12
CA GLN A 546 14.04 -12.18 -34.81
C GLN A 546 14.21 -12.07 -36.33
N ALA A 547 15.27 -11.40 -36.81
CA ALA A 547 15.58 -11.29 -38.23
C ALA A 547 15.98 -12.64 -38.88
N VAL A 548 16.66 -13.53 -38.15
CA VAL A 548 16.95 -14.90 -38.61
C VAL A 548 15.68 -15.75 -38.62
N ALA A 549 14.86 -15.69 -37.57
CA ALA A 549 13.58 -16.40 -37.49
C ALA A 549 12.62 -16.00 -38.62
N ALA A 550 12.49 -14.70 -38.91
CA ALA A 550 11.65 -14.19 -40.00
C ALA A 550 12.16 -14.58 -41.41
N LYS A 551 13.46 -14.80 -41.58
CA LYS A 551 14.05 -15.26 -42.86
C LYS A 551 13.97 -16.78 -43.05
N ALA A 552 13.98 -17.55 -41.96
CA ALA A 552 13.98 -19.01 -42.00
C ALA A 552 12.77 -19.63 -42.72
N GLU A 553 11.66 -18.90 -42.87
CA GLU A 553 10.48 -19.34 -43.64
C GLU A 553 10.68 -19.30 -45.18
N THR A 554 11.76 -18.70 -45.69
CA THR A 554 11.86 -18.31 -47.12
C THR A 554 13.16 -18.65 -47.86
N LEU A 555 14.19 -19.16 -47.18
CA LEU A 555 15.53 -19.35 -47.77
C LEU A 555 15.92 -20.81 -48.02
N GLU A 556 16.84 -21.04 -48.96
CA GLU A 556 17.47 -22.34 -49.19
C GLU A 556 18.50 -22.66 -48.10
N VAL A 557 18.80 -23.95 -47.91
CA VAL A 557 19.51 -24.46 -46.71
C VAL A 557 20.92 -23.88 -46.58
N GLU A 558 21.63 -23.65 -47.68
CA GLU A 558 22.95 -23.01 -47.66
C GLU A 558 22.95 -21.60 -47.08
N GLU A 559 21.92 -20.77 -47.32
CA GLU A 559 21.86 -19.40 -46.80
C GLU A 559 21.47 -19.36 -45.31
N LEU A 560 20.65 -20.32 -44.86
CA LEU A 560 20.30 -20.48 -43.45
C LEU A 560 21.54 -20.83 -42.60
N VAL A 561 22.46 -21.64 -43.11
CA VAL A 561 23.71 -22.00 -42.41
C VAL A 561 24.62 -20.78 -42.22
N VAL A 562 24.70 -19.86 -43.19
CA VAL A 562 25.45 -18.61 -43.04
C VAL A 562 24.81 -17.74 -41.96
N ALA A 563 23.50 -17.52 -42.01
CA ALA A 563 22.78 -16.71 -41.02
C ALA A 563 22.88 -17.27 -39.58
N LEU A 564 22.90 -18.59 -39.42
CA LEU A 564 23.14 -19.25 -38.13
C LEU A 564 24.60 -19.12 -37.66
N THR A 565 25.57 -19.06 -38.58
CA THR A 565 26.98 -18.84 -38.25
C THR A 565 27.19 -17.40 -37.76
N ASP A 566 26.66 -16.41 -38.47
CA ASP A 566 26.73 -14.99 -38.08
C ASP A 566 26.05 -14.73 -36.72
N LEU A 567 24.94 -15.43 -36.45
CA LEU A 567 24.25 -15.37 -35.15
C LEU A 567 25.09 -16.00 -34.03
N THR A 568 25.80 -17.10 -34.31
CA THR A 568 26.69 -17.77 -33.35
C THR A 568 27.90 -16.89 -33.02
N GLU A 569 28.52 -16.27 -34.02
CA GLU A 569 29.62 -15.32 -33.85
C GLU A 569 29.19 -14.06 -33.07
N SER A 570 27.94 -13.59 -33.31
CA SER A 570 27.34 -12.49 -32.53
C SER A 570 27.07 -12.89 -31.07
N ALA A 571 26.69 -14.14 -30.80
CA ALA A 571 26.46 -14.63 -29.44
C ALA A 571 27.77 -14.83 -28.65
N ASP A 572 28.80 -15.38 -29.30
CA ASP A 572 30.15 -15.51 -28.71
C ASP A 572 30.76 -14.13 -28.40
N ALA A 573 30.46 -13.09 -29.20
CA ALA A 573 30.92 -11.71 -28.94
C ALA A 573 30.32 -11.09 -27.67
N VAL A 574 29.08 -11.45 -27.30
CA VAL A 574 28.42 -10.98 -26.06
C VAL A 574 28.92 -11.79 -24.84
N ILE A 575 29.01 -13.12 -24.98
CA ILE A 575 29.38 -14.04 -23.90
C ILE A 575 30.89 -14.00 -23.59
N GLY A 576 31.72 -13.65 -24.57
CA GLY A 576 33.19 -13.56 -24.46
C GLY A 576 33.75 -12.26 -23.88
N THR A 577 32.90 -11.34 -23.41
CA THR A 577 33.35 -10.09 -22.78
C THR A 577 34.03 -10.35 -21.43
N GLU A 578 35.08 -9.60 -21.09
CA GLU A 578 35.81 -9.77 -19.81
C GLU A 578 34.88 -9.62 -18.59
N ASP A 579 33.87 -8.75 -18.69
CA ASP A 579 32.87 -8.51 -17.65
C ASP A 579 31.89 -9.69 -17.46
N ALA A 580 31.42 -10.31 -18.55
CA ALA A 580 30.55 -11.50 -18.47
C ALA A 580 31.27 -12.70 -17.83
N VAL A 581 32.57 -12.85 -18.10
CA VAL A 581 33.43 -13.88 -17.48
C VAL A 581 33.73 -13.56 -16.00
N ALA A 582 33.83 -12.27 -15.63
CA ALA A 582 34.07 -11.83 -14.26
C ALA A 582 32.82 -11.88 -13.35
N LEU A 583 31.61 -11.83 -13.93
CA LEU A 583 30.33 -11.71 -13.22
C LEU A 583 30.13 -12.70 -12.05
N PRO A 584 30.44 -14.02 -12.17
CA PRO A 584 30.27 -14.96 -11.05
C PRO A 584 31.20 -14.65 -9.87
N GLY A 585 32.38 -14.08 -10.14
CA GLY A 585 33.35 -13.67 -9.13
C GLY A 585 33.00 -12.33 -8.47
N ALA A 586 32.29 -11.44 -9.16
CA ALA A 586 31.71 -10.24 -8.57
C ALA A 586 30.51 -10.59 -7.66
N LEU A 587 29.57 -11.41 -8.16
CA LEU A 587 28.38 -11.84 -7.43
C LEU A 587 28.73 -12.60 -6.15
N LYS A 588 29.74 -13.48 -6.20
CA LYS A 588 30.25 -14.17 -5.01
C LYS A 588 30.77 -13.19 -3.96
N ARG A 589 31.57 -12.19 -4.34
CA ARG A 589 32.11 -11.19 -3.40
C ARG A 589 30.99 -10.39 -2.72
N ALA A 590 29.97 -9.97 -3.47
CA ALA A 590 28.80 -9.29 -2.91
C ALA A 590 28.02 -10.18 -1.91
N LEU A 591 27.85 -11.47 -2.22
CA LEU A 591 27.21 -12.43 -1.31
C LEU A 591 28.05 -12.70 -0.05
N ASP A 592 29.37 -12.81 -0.17
CA ASP A 592 30.28 -13.00 0.97
C ASP A 592 30.24 -11.77 1.91
N GLU A 593 30.17 -10.54 1.37
CA GLU A 593 30.08 -9.28 2.14
C GLU A 593 28.73 -9.12 2.87
N VAL A 594 27.61 -9.44 2.20
CA VAL A 594 26.27 -9.46 2.81
C VAL A 594 26.19 -10.52 3.92
N ASN A 595 26.82 -11.67 3.71
CA ASN A 595 26.86 -12.72 4.73
C ASN A 595 27.74 -12.30 5.93
N ALA A 596 28.83 -11.58 5.70
CA ALA A 596 29.67 -11.02 6.78
C ALA A 596 28.90 -10.00 7.65
N THR A 597 28.17 -9.06 7.04
CA THR A 597 27.30 -8.11 7.78
C THR A 597 26.18 -8.82 8.53
N LEU A 598 25.58 -9.88 7.97
CA LEU A 598 24.56 -10.68 8.66
C LEU A 598 25.12 -11.51 9.83
N VAL A 599 26.39 -11.96 9.76
CA VAL A 599 27.09 -12.61 10.89
C VAL A 599 27.42 -11.59 11.98
N GLU A 600 27.91 -10.40 11.62
CA GLU A 600 28.20 -9.31 12.58
C GLU A 600 26.93 -8.86 13.34
N LEU A 601 25.80 -8.72 12.63
CA LEU A 601 24.49 -8.46 13.24
C LEU A 601 23.98 -9.60 14.15
N ARG A 602 24.32 -10.86 13.83
CA ARG A 602 23.90 -12.04 14.60
C ARG A 602 24.79 -12.29 15.82
N GLU A 603 26.06 -11.92 15.79
CA GLU A 603 27.03 -12.24 16.85
C GLU A 603 27.50 -11.03 17.70
N GLY A 604 27.30 -9.77 17.28
CA GLY A 604 28.06 -8.65 17.90
C GLY A 604 27.49 -7.23 17.97
N GLY A 605 26.18 -6.95 17.84
CA GLY A 605 25.72 -5.53 17.84
C GLY A 605 24.35 -5.17 18.42
N ALA A 606 23.29 -5.93 18.15
CA ALA A 606 21.92 -5.48 18.43
C ALA A 606 21.59 -5.41 19.93
N VAL A 607 21.92 -6.46 20.68
CA VAL A 607 21.58 -6.58 22.12
C VAL A 607 22.38 -5.60 22.98
N GLU A 608 23.63 -5.32 22.61
CA GLU A 608 24.50 -4.40 23.36
C GLU A 608 24.13 -2.93 23.11
N ASN A 609 23.78 -2.55 21.88
CA ASN A 609 23.20 -1.23 21.61
C ASN A 609 21.86 -1.03 22.37
N VAL A 610 20.96 -2.01 22.36
CA VAL A 610 19.69 -1.93 23.12
C VAL A 610 19.94 -1.80 24.62
N ASN A 611 20.89 -2.57 25.19
CA ASN A 611 21.26 -2.43 26.60
C ASN A 611 21.93 -1.08 26.91
N ARG A 612 22.75 -0.52 26.01
CA ARG A 612 23.32 0.83 26.17
C ARG A 612 22.25 1.91 26.14
N THR A 613 21.29 1.81 25.21
CA THR A 613 20.15 2.73 25.13
C THR A 613 19.25 2.64 26.36
N LEU A 614 18.96 1.43 26.85
CA LEU A 614 18.19 1.22 28.09
C LEU A 614 18.94 1.72 29.34
N ALA A 615 20.27 1.57 29.40
CA ALA A 615 21.09 2.12 30.47
C ALA A 615 21.15 3.66 30.41
N SER A 616 21.30 4.24 29.23
CA SER A 616 21.28 5.69 29.02
C SER A 616 19.91 6.30 29.37
N ALA A 617 18.82 5.65 28.97
CA ALA A 617 17.45 6.02 29.35
C ALA A 617 17.22 5.93 30.86
N ARG A 618 17.76 4.91 31.55
CA ARG A 618 17.76 4.83 33.02
C ARG A 618 18.53 5.97 33.66
N ASN A 619 19.76 6.23 33.21
CA ASN A 619 20.60 7.29 33.76
C ASN A 619 20.00 8.69 33.55
N ALA A 620 19.33 8.91 32.40
CA ALA A 620 18.56 10.12 32.14
C ALA A 620 17.34 10.23 33.08
N ALA A 621 16.57 9.15 33.27
CA ALA A 621 15.45 9.11 34.20
C ALA A 621 15.88 9.35 35.66
N ASP A 622 17.00 8.76 36.10
CA ASP A 622 17.57 8.98 37.43
C ASP A 622 18.08 10.43 37.59
N SER A 623 18.70 11.01 36.57
CA SER A 623 19.15 12.42 36.58
C SER A 623 17.96 13.41 36.66
N ILE A 624 16.87 13.11 35.95
CA ILE A 624 15.60 13.85 36.05
C ILE A 624 14.97 13.65 37.43
N ALA A 625 14.98 12.43 37.99
CA ALA A 625 14.43 12.14 39.31
C ALA A 625 15.22 12.80 40.46
N VAL A 626 16.54 12.96 40.32
CA VAL A 626 17.37 13.74 41.25
C VAL A 626 17.04 15.23 41.11
N SER A 627 17.03 15.77 39.90
CA SER A 627 16.69 17.18 39.65
C SER A 627 15.27 17.55 40.13
N ALA A 628 14.33 16.60 40.07
CA ALA A 628 12.97 16.76 40.57
C ALA A 628 12.86 16.83 42.11
N ARG A 629 13.84 16.29 42.85
CA ARG A 629 13.88 16.39 44.33
C ARG A 629 14.38 17.74 44.84
N ASP A 630 15.15 18.47 44.03
CA ASP A 630 15.70 19.78 44.40
C ASP A 630 14.77 20.95 44.02
N LEU A 631 13.87 20.72 43.05
CA LEU A 631 12.83 21.68 42.63
C LEU A 631 12.05 22.34 43.78
N PRO A 632 11.60 21.63 44.85
CA PRO A 632 10.94 22.24 46.00
C PRO A 632 11.80 23.31 46.70
N GLN A 633 13.10 23.07 46.85
CA GLN A 633 14.03 24.03 47.47
C GLN A 633 14.28 25.25 46.57
N VAL A 634 14.32 25.05 45.24
CA VAL A 634 14.43 26.15 44.28
C VAL A 634 13.17 27.03 44.33
N VAL A 635 11.97 26.44 44.39
CA VAL A 635 10.71 27.17 44.57
C VAL A 635 10.68 27.94 45.88
N GLU A 636 11.13 27.35 46.99
CA GLU A 636 11.19 28.03 48.30
C GLU A 636 12.14 29.25 48.27
N ARG A 637 13.34 29.10 47.68
CA ARG A 637 14.31 30.20 47.49
C ARG A 637 13.76 31.31 46.59
N LEU A 638 13.09 30.96 45.49
CA LEU A 638 12.43 31.94 44.62
C LEU A 638 11.31 32.69 45.36
N THR A 639 10.49 31.97 46.14
CA THR A 639 9.41 32.59 46.93
C THR A 639 9.96 33.56 47.98
N ALA A 640 11.07 33.22 48.64
CA ALA A 640 11.77 34.12 49.56
C ALA A 640 12.34 35.37 48.86
N LEU A 641 12.96 35.20 47.68
CA LEU A 641 13.44 36.30 46.84
C LEU A 641 12.30 37.23 46.40
N PHE A 642 11.15 36.71 45.97
CA PHE A 642 9.99 37.52 45.61
C PHE A 642 9.40 38.26 46.81
N ALA A 643 9.34 37.63 47.99
CA ALA A 643 8.91 38.29 49.21
C ALA A 643 9.86 39.41 49.65
N GLN A 644 11.15 39.35 49.28
CA GLN A 644 12.13 40.40 49.53
C GLN A 644 12.05 41.52 48.48
N ALA A 645 11.95 41.17 47.19
CA ALA A 645 11.77 42.12 46.09
C ALA A 645 10.47 42.94 46.24
N SER A 646 9.35 42.31 46.62
CA SER A 646 8.08 42.99 46.86
C SER A 646 8.19 44.05 47.97
N ARG A 647 8.84 43.71 49.10
CA ARG A 647 9.14 44.67 50.18
C ARG A 647 10.07 45.81 49.75
N THR A 648 11.03 45.55 48.87
CA THR A 648 11.91 46.59 48.29
C THR A 648 11.14 47.53 47.36
N ILE A 649 10.18 47.00 46.59
CA ILE A 649 9.33 47.78 45.68
C ILE A 649 8.30 48.63 46.45
N GLU A 650 7.68 48.11 47.52
CA GLU A 650 6.83 48.90 48.42
C GLU A 650 7.58 50.09 49.05
N GLY A 651 8.88 49.94 49.33
CA GLY A 651 9.73 51.01 49.83
C GLY A 651 10.01 52.15 48.82
N TYR A 652 9.77 51.94 47.53
CA TYR A 652 10.07 52.87 46.43
C TYR A 652 8.80 53.45 45.77
N ASN A 653 7.80 53.80 46.59
CA ASN A 653 6.49 54.23 46.11
C ASN A 653 6.43 55.71 45.69
N GLN A 654 6.77 56.01 44.42
CA GLN A 654 6.56 57.34 43.78
C GLN A 654 6.05 57.28 42.31
N GLY A 655 5.14 56.36 41.97
CA GLY A 655 4.51 56.40 40.64
C GLY A 655 3.41 55.36 40.36
N GLU A 656 2.17 55.83 40.16
CA GLU A 656 0.96 54.99 39.99
C GLU A 656 0.93 54.08 38.74
N GLN A 657 1.86 54.24 37.79
CA GLN A 657 1.88 53.40 36.58
C GLN A 657 2.92 52.26 36.67
N LEU A 658 4.05 52.47 37.35
CA LEU A 658 5.08 51.44 37.45
C LEU A 658 4.65 50.31 38.40
N SER A 659 3.98 50.64 39.53
CA SER A 659 3.52 49.62 40.49
C SER A 659 2.52 48.64 39.85
N ARG A 660 1.54 49.13 39.09
CA ARG A 660 0.46 48.29 38.52
C ARG A 660 0.97 47.27 37.50
N SER A 661 1.98 47.61 36.70
CA SER A 661 2.64 46.64 35.81
C SER A 661 3.52 45.67 36.62
N ALA A 662 4.36 46.17 37.52
CA ALA A 662 5.22 45.32 38.35
C ALA A 662 4.41 44.32 39.19
N GLU A 663 3.33 44.74 39.85
CA GLU A 663 2.41 43.87 40.59
C GLU A 663 1.66 42.87 39.70
N ARG A 664 1.34 43.22 38.45
CA ARG A 664 0.73 42.27 37.50
C ARG A 664 1.75 41.20 37.10
N THR A 665 2.94 41.61 36.68
CA THR A 665 4.04 40.70 36.34
C THR A 665 4.44 39.81 37.52
N LEU A 666 4.53 40.35 38.75
CA LEU A 666 4.80 39.55 39.96
C LEU A 666 3.68 38.53 40.24
N ARG A 667 2.41 38.89 40.06
CA ARG A 667 1.29 37.93 40.19
C ARG A 667 1.31 36.84 39.13
N ASP A 668 1.66 37.18 37.89
CA ASP A 668 1.70 36.19 36.80
C ASP A 668 2.93 35.27 36.90
N ILE A 669 4.07 35.78 37.36
CA ILE A 669 5.23 34.97 37.75
C ILE A 669 4.90 34.07 38.95
N GLN A 670 4.17 34.57 39.95
CA GLN A 670 3.75 33.75 41.10
C GLN A 670 2.80 32.62 40.69
N LYS A 671 1.85 32.86 39.77
CA LYS A 671 1.02 31.79 39.19
C LYS A 671 1.86 30.75 38.42
N ALA A 672 2.89 31.19 37.68
CA ALA A 672 3.78 30.27 36.98
C ALA A 672 4.60 29.41 37.96
N ALA A 673 5.07 30.00 39.06
CA ALA A 673 5.74 29.28 40.14
C ALA A 673 4.80 28.27 40.85
N ASP A 674 3.55 28.66 41.13
CA ASP A 674 2.54 27.75 41.70
C ASP A 674 2.19 26.60 40.75
N ALA A 675 2.11 26.86 39.44
CA ALA A 675 1.88 25.83 38.42
C ALA A 675 3.07 24.84 38.35
N LEU A 676 4.31 25.34 38.34
CA LEU A 676 5.52 24.52 38.40
C LEU A 676 5.60 23.70 39.70
N ALA A 677 5.23 24.28 40.84
CA ALA A 677 5.20 23.59 42.13
C ALA A 677 4.09 22.52 42.19
N SER A 678 2.98 22.70 41.45
CA SER A 678 1.92 21.71 41.29
C SER A 678 2.35 20.56 40.38
N LEU A 679 3.04 20.88 39.27
CA LEU A 679 3.61 19.90 38.34
C LEU A 679 4.67 19.03 39.04
N ALA A 680 5.60 19.64 39.78
CA ALA A 680 6.61 18.93 40.56
C ALA A 680 5.99 17.96 41.57
N ARG A 681 4.99 18.41 42.35
CA ARG A 681 4.22 17.55 43.28
C ARG A 681 3.44 16.44 42.57
N THR A 682 3.05 16.63 41.31
CA THR A 682 2.33 15.61 40.53
C THR A 682 3.30 14.53 40.02
N ILE A 683 4.48 14.94 39.55
CA ILE A 683 5.56 14.04 39.11
C ILE A 683 6.11 13.24 40.30
N GLU A 684 6.33 13.88 41.46
CA GLU A 684 6.74 13.21 42.70
C GLU A 684 5.77 12.10 43.12
N ARG A 685 4.46 12.33 42.92
CA ARG A 685 3.40 11.42 43.36
C ARG A 685 3.13 10.27 42.39
N ASN A 686 3.41 10.46 41.09
CA ASN A 686 3.18 9.47 40.03
C ASN A 686 4.34 9.48 38.99
N PRO A 687 5.56 9.03 39.34
CA PRO A 687 6.71 9.09 38.42
C PRO A 687 6.52 8.29 37.11
N ASN A 688 5.63 7.29 37.10
CA ASN A 688 5.34 6.49 35.92
C ASN A 688 4.54 7.23 34.82
N SER A 689 3.93 8.40 35.09
CA SER A 689 3.19 9.16 34.06
C SER A 689 4.10 9.63 32.93
N LEU A 690 5.37 9.94 33.26
CA LEU A 690 6.40 10.38 32.30
C LEU A 690 6.76 9.30 31.26
N LEU A 691 6.54 8.02 31.55
CA LEU A 691 6.82 6.90 30.65
C LEU A 691 5.60 6.39 29.88
N LEU A 692 4.39 6.65 30.39
CA LEU A 692 3.14 6.13 29.85
C LEU A 692 2.26 7.19 29.16
N GLY A 693 2.64 8.47 29.24
CA GLY A 693 1.94 9.57 28.56
C GLY A 693 0.51 9.82 29.05
N ARG A 694 0.22 9.51 30.32
CA ARG A 694 -1.12 9.56 30.93
C ARG A 694 -1.13 10.18 32.32
#